data_AF-A0A2P2Q5S0-F1
#
_entry.id   AF-A0A2P2Q5S0-F1
#
_cell.length_a   1.000
_cell.length_b   1.000
_cell.length_c   1.000
_cell.angle_alpha   90.00
_cell.angle_beta   90.00
_cell.angle_gamma   90.00
#
_symmetry.space_group_name_H-M   'P 1'
#
loop_
_entity.id
_entity.type
_entity.pdbx_description
1 polymer ?
#
loop_
_entity_poly.entity_id
_entity_poly.type
_entity_poly.pdbx_seq_one_letter_code
_entity_poly.pdbx_strand_id
1 'polypeptide(L)'
;MHRRLAIFTHKILGNPKFIPTTTTATSYFYSQSNPLNPKSNGLALFRFLSYTSMRRRAPDPDDPSTLMKEDGVSVCSHMWIESFREPDRMVSNLTSYLRRFELWVLAYQKVCADELGAYVPRNAIQRSALEDLLALRNAVLDDRFKWGARLQFFIKSPRDKTDYESLSKRKIRVILTTTQPSPFQDKIVQEVLFMILEPLYEARFSLKSYAFRPGRNAHTVLRVIRRNFAGYLWYIKGDLSTVLDGMKVGFVISSLMRDVRDKKVIDLVKAALTTPVITTQVEVPKKKKKRKYQKKRVLAEDEPKPDPYWLETFFGFAPEEAGKIPSWGHCGILSPLLANICLDELDRWMEGKIKEFYRPSKTDVIWNSPEGEAEQGNTSWPEFVPTSGPDKTRKIDYIRYGGHILIGLRGPRADAAILRKQLIEFVDQKYMLKLDNDSLPIEHITKGIMFLDHVLCRRVVYPTLRYTATGGKIISEKGVGTLLSVTASLKQCIKQFRKLNFLKGDRDPDPQPCFRMFHATQAHTNAQMNKFLSTMVEWYRYADNRKKIVNFCSYILRGSLAKLYAAKYKLRSRAKVYKIGSRNLSRPLKERKGASPEYHNLLRMGLAESIDGLQYTRMSLVPETDYSPFPVNWRPDHENSLLEYIRLDDPKTLEQQRSRIREEGLISPQDYISMLVWNYKRNSIAMDQLSLLRSGSNVNESEKQLQLSINNENSVQRSEEEEQHEAFKVAQI
;
A
#
# COMPACT_ATOMS: atom_id res chain seq x y z
N MET A 1 -14.20 -10.44 30.10
CA MET A 1 -15.48 -9.71 29.90
C MET A 1 -15.63 -9.37 28.42
N HIS A 2 -16.87 -9.25 27.92
CA HIS A 2 -17.17 -9.44 26.49
C HIS A 2 -16.62 -8.35 25.54
N ARG A 3 -16.02 -8.79 24.43
CA ARG A 3 -16.06 -8.05 23.16
C ARG A 3 -17.33 -8.49 22.41
N ARG A 4 -18.17 -7.55 22.01
CA ARG A 4 -19.35 -7.83 21.16
C ARG A 4 -18.93 -7.93 19.69
N LEU A 5 -19.50 -8.90 18.98
CA LEU A 5 -19.56 -8.89 17.52
C LEU A 5 -20.40 -7.69 17.07
N ALA A 6 -19.90 -6.94 16.08
CA ALA A 6 -20.60 -5.80 15.50
C ALA A 6 -21.09 -6.18 14.09
N ILE A 7 -22.34 -6.65 13.99
CA ILE A 7 -23.00 -6.90 12.71
C ILE A 7 -23.28 -5.54 12.05
N PHE A 8 -22.69 -5.30 10.88
CA PHE A 8 -22.95 -4.08 10.11
C PHE A 8 -24.38 -4.08 9.58
N THR A 9 -25.22 -3.24 10.19
CA THR A 9 -26.53 -2.86 9.62
C THR A 9 -26.44 -1.40 9.17
N HIS A 10 -26.86 -1.12 7.93
CA HIS A 10 -26.80 0.23 7.39
C HIS A 10 -27.74 1.17 8.16
N LYS A 11 -27.18 2.11 8.92
CA LYS A 11 -27.87 3.30 9.41
C LYS A 11 -27.19 4.55 8.88
N ILE A 12 -27.94 5.30 8.07
CA ILE A 12 -27.54 6.61 7.56
C ILE A 12 -27.57 7.60 8.73
N LEU A 13 -26.40 7.92 9.28
CA LEU A 13 -26.23 8.97 10.27
C LEU A 13 -26.07 10.32 9.56
N GLY A 14 -27.20 10.96 9.24
CA GLY A 14 -27.21 12.40 8.99
C GLY A 14 -26.85 13.13 10.29
N ASN A 15 -25.84 14.00 10.24
CA ASN A 15 -25.41 14.81 11.39
C ASN A 15 -25.72 16.30 11.13
N PRO A 16 -26.01 17.13 12.16
CA PRO A 16 -26.84 18.31 11.99
C PRO A 16 -26.05 19.63 11.85
N LYS A 17 -26.82 20.72 11.69
CA LYS A 17 -26.44 22.14 11.81
C LYS A 17 -25.53 22.68 10.70
N PHE A 18 -26.17 23.17 9.64
CA PHE A 18 -25.74 24.42 9.00
C PHE A 18 -26.91 25.40 8.91
N ILE A 19 -26.66 26.65 9.26
CA ILE A 19 -27.59 27.77 9.12
C ILE A 19 -27.13 28.60 7.90
N PRO A 20 -27.96 28.79 6.87
CA PRO A 20 -27.76 29.84 5.90
C PRO A 20 -28.52 31.10 6.36
N THR A 21 -27.81 32.21 6.51
CA THR A 21 -28.42 33.52 6.78
C THR A 21 -29.07 34.11 5.53
N THR A 22 -30.31 34.55 5.68
CA THR A 22 -30.90 35.77 5.10
C THR A 22 -30.44 36.20 3.70
N THR A 23 -31.31 36.05 2.70
CA THR A 23 -31.40 37.01 1.58
C THR A 23 -32.88 37.21 1.20
N THR A 24 -33.23 38.43 0.82
CA THR A 24 -34.61 38.91 0.68
C THR A 24 -35.26 38.60 -0.67
N ALA A 25 -36.53 38.19 -0.65
CA ALA A 25 -37.47 38.38 -1.76
C ALA A 25 -38.87 38.66 -1.19
N THR A 26 -39.56 39.68 -1.71
CA THR A 26 -40.84 40.17 -1.19
C THR A 26 -42.03 39.78 -2.06
N SER A 27 -43.08 39.23 -1.45
CA SER A 27 -44.44 39.30 -1.98
C SER A 27 -45.46 39.25 -0.85
N TYR A 28 -46.37 40.23 -0.81
CA TYR A 28 -47.45 40.33 0.18
C TYR A 28 -48.49 39.21 0.00
N PHE A 29 -49.20 38.85 1.08
CA PHE A 29 -50.64 39.11 1.19
C PHE A 29 -51.12 39.01 2.66
N TYR A 30 -52.26 39.64 2.95
CA TYR A 30 -52.97 39.62 4.23
C TYR A 30 -53.60 38.21 4.48
N SER A 31 -54.01 37.79 5.69
CA SER A 31 -54.78 38.53 6.69
C SER A 31 -54.58 38.12 8.17
N GLN A 32 -55.26 38.86 9.05
CA GLN A 32 -55.52 38.55 10.47
C GLN A 32 -56.42 37.28 10.61
N SER A 33 -56.65 36.68 11.79
CA SER A 33 -56.63 37.21 13.17
C SER A 33 -56.27 36.20 14.29
N ASN A 34 -55.93 36.75 15.47
CA ASN A 34 -55.81 36.12 16.79
C ASN A 34 -57.20 35.96 17.47
N PRO A 35 -57.31 35.40 18.69
CA PRO A 35 -56.69 34.18 19.26
C PRO A 35 -57.74 33.29 20.00
N LEU A 36 -57.36 32.12 20.56
CA LEU A 36 -57.86 31.62 21.86
C LEU A 36 -57.22 30.28 22.30
N ASN A 37 -57.22 30.05 23.61
CA ASN A 37 -56.81 28.87 24.39
C ASN A 37 -57.66 28.91 25.69
N PRO A 38 -57.85 27.86 26.53
CA PRO A 38 -57.11 26.58 26.57
C PRO A 38 -57.95 25.30 26.88
N LYS A 39 -57.23 24.16 27.03
CA LYS A 39 -57.47 22.96 27.90
C LYS A 39 -57.66 21.59 27.21
N SER A 40 -57.32 20.56 27.99
CA SER A 40 -57.64 19.12 27.89
C SER A 40 -57.18 18.31 26.67
N ASN A 41 -56.01 17.68 26.83
CA ASN A 41 -55.77 16.23 26.67
C ASN A 41 -56.55 15.44 25.59
N GLY A 42 -55.85 15.02 24.53
CA GLY A 42 -56.32 13.99 23.59
C GLY A 42 -55.27 13.63 22.53
N LEU A 43 -54.51 12.54 22.72
CA LEU A 43 -53.50 12.07 21.76
C LEU A 43 -54.12 11.20 20.66
N ALA A 44 -54.53 11.83 19.55
CA ALA A 44 -55.08 11.12 18.38
C ALA A 44 -54.72 11.82 17.04
N LEU A 45 -53.43 11.96 16.73
CA LEU A 45 -52.99 12.54 15.45
C LEU A 45 -52.92 11.51 14.32
N PHE A 46 -54.02 11.40 13.56
CA PHE A 46 -54.01 10.80 12.23
C PHE A 46 -53.04 11.58 11.32
N ARG A 47 -51.98 10.92 10.84
CA ARG A 47 -51.13 11.47 9.78
C ARG A 47 -51.79 11.29 8.42
N PHE A 48 -52.49 12.32 7.96
CA PHE A 48 -52.77 12.47 6.52
C PHE A 48 -51.44 12.62 5.77
N LEU A 49 -51.14 11.65 4.91
CA LEU A 49 -50.02 11.71 3.97
C LEU A 49 -50.43 12.57 2.76
N SER A 50 -50.09 13.85 2.80
CA SER A 50 -50.22 14.75 1.64
C SER A 50 -49.19 14.38 0.56
N TYR A 51 -49.57 13.41 -0.29
CA TYR A 51 -48.83 13.01 -1.48
C TYR A 51 -48.75 14.18 -2.48
N THR A 52 -47.69 14.99 -2.38
CA THR A 52 -47.28 15.88 -3.47
C THR A 52 -46.74 15.02 -4.61
N SER A 53 -47.57 14.80 -5.63
CA SER A 53 -47.20 14.01 -6.81
C SER A 53 -46.08 14.70 -7.59
N MET A 54 -44.84 14.30 -7.28
CA MET A 54 -43.68 14.59 -8.11
C MET A 54 -43.91 13.96 -9.48
N ARG A 55 -44.36 14.78 -10.45
CA ARG A 55 -44.38 14.44 -11.87
C ARG A 55 -42.95 14.16 -12.32
N ARG A 56 -42.52 12.90 -12.17
CA ARG A 56 -41.41 12.35 -12.95
C ARG A 56 -41.76 12.60 -14.42
N ARG A 57 -40.99 13.43 -15.11
CA ARG A 57 -40.96 13.37 -16.58
C ARG A 57 -40.62 11.93 -16.95
N ALA A 58 -41.20 11.42 -18.04
CA ALA A 58 -40.67 10.20 -18.62
C ALA A 58 -39.16 10.39 -18.87
N PRO A 59 -38.31 9.38 -18.60
CA PRO A 59 -36.90 9.48 -18.95
C PRO A 59 -36.80 9.74 -20.46
N ASP A 60 -36.05 10.76 -20.81
CA ASP A 60 -35.76 11.13 -22.19
C ASP A 60 -35.00 9.95 -22.84
N PRO A 61 -35.50 9.34 -23.93
CA PRO A 61 -34.90 8.14 -24.50
C PRO A 61 -33.48 8.38 -25.03
N ASP A 62 -33.15 9.63 -25.36
CA ASP A 62 -31.83 10.05 -25.83
C ASP A 62 -30.91 10.55 -24.69
N ASP A 63 -31.33 10.49 -23.42
CA ASP A 63 -30.47 10.85 -22.29
C ASP A 63 -29.40 9.77 -22.03
N PRO A 64 -28.09 10.10 -22.07
CA PRO A 64 -27.00 9.17 -21.76
C PRO A 64 -27.13 8.47 -20.40
N SER A 65 -27.86 9.07 -19.44
CA SER A 65 -28.08 8.46 -18.12
C SER A 65 -28.82 7.11 -18.19
N THR A 66 -29.68 6.92 -19.21
CA THR A 66 -30.48 5.70 -19.40
C THR A 66 -29.65 4.46 -19.74
N LEU A 67 -28.45 4.65 -20.29
CA LEU A 67 -27.53 3.56 -20.65
C LEU A 67 -26.82 2.95 -19.43
N MET A 68 -26.89 3.59 -18.27
CA MET A 68 -26.23 3.15 -17.04
C MET A 68 -27.15 2.23 -16.23
N LYS A 69 -27.12 0.92 -16.50
CA LYS A 69 -28.01 -0.06 -15.84
C LYS A 69 -27.57 -0.42 -14.42
N GLU A 70 -26.27 -0.41 -14.18
CA GLU A 70 -25.65 -0.76 -12.89
C GLU A 70 -24.81 0.41 -12.36
N ASP A 71 -24.07 0.20 -11.27
CA ASP A 71 -23.03 1.13 -10.86
C ASP A 71 -21.66 0.72 -11.41
N GLY A 72 -20.81 1.69 -11.77
CA GLY A 72 -19.49 1.40 -12.35
C GLY A 72 -18.61 0.57 -11.40
N VAL A 73 -18.78 0.74 -10.09
CA VAL A 73 -18.04 -0.04 -9.08
C VAL A 73 -18.49 -1.50 -9.07
N SER A 74 -19.78 -1.80 -9.22
CA SER A 74 -20.25 -3.20 -9.26
C SER A 74 -19.78 -3.93 -10.53
N VAL A 75 -19.67 -3.23 -11.67
CA VAL A 75 -19.07 -3.78 -12.90
C VAL A 75 -17.61 -4.19 -12.63
N CYS A 76 -16.81 -3.27 -12.06
CA CYS A 76 -15.43 -3.57 -11.71
C CYS A 76 -15.34 -4.77 -10.75
N SER A 77 -16.09 -4.75 -9.64
CA SER A 77 -16.08 -5.85 -8.66
C SER A 77 -16.41 -7.22 -9.29
N HIS A 78 -17.36 -7.28 -10.23
CA HIS A 78 -17.68 -8.51 -10.96
C HIS A 78 -16.47 -9.01 -11.78
N MET A 79 -15.80 -8.12 -12.52
CA MET A 79 -14.61 -8.46 -13.30
C MET A 79 -13.44 -8.96 -12.42
N TRP A 80 -13.27 -8.40 -11.22
CA TRP A 80 -12.31 -8.88 -10.23
C TRP A 80 -12.68 -10.28 -9.72
N ILE A 81 -13.95 -10.53 -9.40
CA ILE A 81 -14.44 -11.86 -8.96
C ILE A 81 -14.26 -12.91 -10.06
N GLU A 82 -14.59 -12.61 -11.31
CA GLU A 82 -14.39 -13.50 -12.47
C GLU A 82 -12.90 -13.82 -12.67
N SER A 83 -12.03 -12.79 -12.66
CA SER A 83 -10.59 -12.96 -12.91
C SER A 83 -9.90 -13.77 -11.80
N PHE A 84 -10.31 -13.59 -10.54
CA PHE A 84 -9.78 -14.37 -9.42
C PHE A 84 -10.38 -15.79 -9.31
N ARG A 85 -11.52 -16.06 -9.97
CA ARG A 85 -12.12 -17.40 -10.05
C ARG A 85 -11.39 -18.30 -11.06
N GLU A 86 -10.95 -17.75 -12.19
CA GLU A 86 -10.28 -18.49 -13.26
C GLU A 86 -9.01 -17.79 -13.78
N PRO A 87 -7.92 -17.66 -12.98
CA PRO A 87 -6.76 -16.84 -13.35
C PRO A 87 -6.10 -17.22 -14.68
N ASP A 88 -5.95 -18.51 -14.98
CA ASP A 88 -5.25 -18.98 -16.19
C ASP A 88 -6.10 -18.85 -17.48
N ARG A 89 -7.34 -18.38 -17.40
CA ARG A 89 -8.23 -18.22 -18.56
C ARG A 89 -7.71 -17.17 -19.54
N MET A 90 -7.65 -17.53 -20.83
CA MET A 90 -7.45 -16.57 -21.92
C MET A 90 -8.75 -15.79 -22.16
N VAL A 91 -8.66 -14.46 -22.34
CA VAL A 91 -9.85 -13.61 -22.47
C VAL A 91 -9.97 -12.99 -23.86
N SER A 92 -11.09 -13.26 -24.53
CA SER A 92 -11.41 -12.81 -25.89
C SER A 92 -12.44 -11.67 -25.97
N ASN A 93 -13.25 -11.48 -24.91
CA ASN A 93 -14.49 -10.68 -24.98
C ASN A 93 -14.37 -9.29 -24.31
N LEU A 94 -13.16 -8.73 -24.19
CA LEU A 94 -12.92 -7.47 -23.47
C LEU A 94 -13.67 -6.27 -24.07
N THR A 95 -13.94 -6.29 -25.38
CA THR A 95 -14.78 -5.33 -26.10
C THR A 95 -16.21 -5.27 -25.56
N SER A 96 -16.70 -6.31 -24.88
CA SER A 96 -17.98 -6.26 -24.15
C SER A 96 -17.93 -5.23 -23.03
N TYR A 97 -16.88 -5.24 -22.21
CA TYR A 97 -16.67 -4.26 -21.14
C TYR A 97 -16.42 -2.86 -21.71
N LEU A 98 -15.70 -2.71 -22.83
CA LEU A 98 -15.55 -1.41 -23.51
C LEU A 98 -16.87 -0.78 -23.96
N ARG A 99 -17.95 -1.56 -24.18
CA ARG A 99 -19.28 -1.02 -24.53
C ARG A 99 -20.05 -0.49 -23.31
N ARG A 100 -19.75 -0.98 -22.10
CA ARG A 100 -20.43 -0.61 -20.85
C ARG A 100 -20.14 0.85 -20.49
N PHE A 101 -21.14 1.71 -20.59
CA PHE A 101 -20.99 3.16 -20.36
C PHE A 101 -20.62 3.48 -18.91
N GLU A 102 -20.98 2.60 -17.97
CA GLU A 102 -20.68 2.74 -16.54
C GLU A 102 -19.17 2.84 -16.26
N LEU A 103 -18.34 2.10 -17.02
CA LEU A 103 -16.88 2.16 -16.91
C LEU A 103 -16.30 3.47 -17.45
N TRP A 104 -16.89 4.04 -18.50
CA TRP A 104 -16.47 5.33 -19.06
C TRP A 104 -16.76 6.48 -18.10
N VAL A 105 -17.94 6.47 -17.46
CA VAL A 105 -18.29 7.47 -16.44
C VAL A 105 -17.36 7.37 -15.23
N LEU A 106 -17.04 6.15 -14.77
CA LEU A 106 -16.12 5.96 -13.64
C LEU A 106 -14.68 6.38 -13.99
N ALA A 107 -14.21 6.10 -15.20
CA ALA A 107 -12.94 6.60 -15.72
C ALA A 107 -12.90 8.14 -15.77
N TYR A 108 -13.96 8.77 -16.29
CA TYR A 108 -14.10 10.22 -16.29
C TYR A 108 -14.03 10.80 -14.87
N GLN A 109 -14.73 10.20 -13.89
CA GLN A 109 -14.67 10.62 -12.49
C GLN A 109 -13.27 10.51 -11.87
N LYS A 110 -12.53 9.42 -12.16
CA LYS A 110 -11.13 9.26 -11.74
C LYS A 110 -10.22 10.33 -12.35
N VAL A 111 -10.21 10.49 -13.67
CA VAL A 111 -9.34 11.47 -14.36
C VAL A 111 -9.71 12.91 -13.97
N CYS A 112 -10.98 13.19 -13.70
CA CYS A 112 -11.40 14.46 -13.10
C CYS A 112 -10.85 14.67 -11.70
N ALA A 113 -10.80 13.63 -10.86
CA ALA A 113 -10.22 13.72 -9.52
C ALA A 113 -8.71 13.97 -9.56
N ASP A 114 -7.98 13.31 -10.48
CA ASP A 114 -6.54 13.51 -10.67
C ASP A 114 -6.21 14.92 -11.17
N GLU A 115 -7.01 15.48 -12.09
CA GLU A 115 -6.79 16.86 -12.52
C GLU A 115 -7.23 17.85 -11.44
N LEU A 116 -8.49 17.80 -10.99
CA LEU A 116 -9.09 18.82 -10.11
C LEU A 116 -8.59 18.73 -8.65
N GLY A 117 -8.07 17.58 -8.21
CA GLY A 117 -7.72 17.31 -6.82
C GLY A 117 -8.91 17.02 -5.90
N ALA A 118 -10.10 16.79 -6.49
CA ALA A 118 -11.35 16.53 -5.77
C ALA A 118 -12.24 15.56 -6.57
N TYR A 119 -12.82 14.56 -5.89
CA TYR A 119 -13.68 13.57 -6.53
C TYR A 119 -15.05 14.16 -6.88
N VAL A 120 -15.43 14.08 -8.16
CA VAL A 120 -16.71 14.56 -8.67
C VAL A 120 -17.78 13.46 -8.50
N PRO A 121 -18.87 13.68 -7.71
CA PRO A 121 -19.93 12.71 -7.60
C PRO A 121 -20.75 12.62 -8.90
N ARG A 122 -21.27 11.43 -9.24
CA ARG A 122 -22.02 11.14 -10.47
C ARG A 122 -23.10 12.18 -10.80
N ASN A 123 -23.82 12.66 -9.79
CA ASN A 123 -24.91 13.62 -9.93
C ASN A 123 -24.47 15.07 -10.24
N ALA A 124 -23.16 15.36 -10.20
CA ALA A 124 -22.59 16.67 -10.52
C ALA A 124 -21.96 16.73 -11.93
N ILE A 125 -22.02 15.63 -12.70
CA ILE A 125 -21.58 15.59 -14.09
C ILE A 125 -22.67 16.23 -14.97
N GLN A 126 -22.27 17.13 -15.87
CA GLN A 126 -23.19 17.81 -16.79
C GLN A 126 -23.63 16.88 -17.93
N ARG A 127 -24.86 17.04 -18.44
CA ARG A 127 -25.41 16.23 -19.54
C ARG A 127 -24.51 16.29 -20.79
N SER A 128 -24.05 17.48 -21.17
CA SER A 128 -23.09 17.67 -22.28
C SER A 128 -21.82 16.83 -22.11
N ALA A 129 -21.24 16.79 -20.91
CA ALA A 129 -20.05 15.98 -20.64
C ALA A 129 -20.32 14.46 -20.72
N LEU A 130 -21.57 14.01 -20.53
CA LEU A 130 -21.98 12.62 -20.76
C LEU A 130 -22.21 12.32 -22.26
N GLU A 131 -22.72 13.29 -23.02
CA GLU A 131 -22.90 13.21 -24.48
C GLU A 131 -21.53 13.19 -25.20
N ASP A 132 -20.61 14.08 -24.83
CA ASP A 132 -19.20 14.08 -25.24
C ASP A 132 -18.50 12.73 -24.93
N LEU A 133 -18.77 12.16 -23.76
CA LEU A 133 -18.20 10.87 -23.33
C LEU A 133 -18.80 9.69 -24.11
N LEU A 134 -20.08 9.73 -24.48
CA LEU A 134 -20.65 8.77 -25.43
C LEU A 134 -20.01 8.91 -26.81
N ALA A 135 -19.78 10.12 -27.29
CA ALA A 135 -19.12 10.37 -28.56
C ALA A 135 -17.69 9.80 -28.57
N LEU A 136 -16.92 10.00 -27.49
CA LEU A 136 -15.60 9.39 -27.30
C LEU A 136 -15.67 7.85 -27.30
N ARG A 137 -16.57 7.26 -26.49
CA ARG A 137 -16.74 5.80 -26.44
C ARG A 137 -17.05 5.23 -27.83
N ASN A 138 -18.01 5.82 -28.53
CA ASN A 138 -18.43 5.36 -29.84
C ASN A 138 -17.28 5.50 -30.85
N ALA A 139 -16.55 6.62 -30.85
CA ALA A 139 -15.38 6.80 -31.69
C ALA A 139 -14.24 5.78 -31.42
N VAL A 140 -14.09 5.30 -30.18
CA VAL A 140 -13.16 4.21 -29.84
C VAL A 140 -13.69 2.84 -30.30
N LEU A 141 -14.99 2.57 -30.14
CA LEU A 141 -15.61 1.32 -30.61
C LEU A 141 -15.62 1.21 -32.15
N ASP A 142 -15.70 2.33 -32.87
CA ASP A 142 -15.71 2.42 -34.33
C ASP A 142 -14.28 2.51 -34.95
N ASP A 143 -13.22 2.38 -34.14
CA ASP A 143 -11.82 2.55 -34.56
C ASP A 143 -11.49 3.94 -35.16
N ARG A 144 -12.33 4.95 -34.90
CA ARG A 144 -12.18 6.34 -35.37
C ARG A 144 -11.26 7.19 -34.47
N PHE A 145 -11.08 6.78 -33.22
CA PHE A 145 -10.24 7.47 -32.23
C PHE A 145 -8.75 7.47 -32.61
N LYS A 146 -8.05 8.57 -32.28
CA LYS A 146 -6.61 8.73 -32.54
C LYS A 146 -5.91 9.32 -31.32
N TRP A 147 -4.96 8.55 -30.78
CA TRP A 147 -4.06 8.99 -29.70
C TRP A 147 -3.34 10.29 -30.06
N GLY A 148 -3.19 11.18 -29.08
CA GLY A 148 -2.47 12.44 -29.25
C GLY A 148 -3.17 13.51 -30.07
N ALA A 149 -4.45 13.35 -30.38
CA ALA A 149 -5.23 14.41 -31.03
C ALA A 149 -5.33 15.66 -30.13
N ARG A 150 -4.69 16.76 -30.57
CA ARG A 150 -4.60 18.06 -29.86
C ARG A 150 -5.44 19.20 -30.47
N LEU A 151 -6.21 18.90 -31.52
CA LEU A 151 -7.06 19.88 -32.23
C LEU A 151 -8.48 19.36 -32.47
N GLN A 152 -8.67 18.04 -32.45
CA GLN A 152 -9.97 17.38 -32.51
C GLN A 152 -10.13 16.64 -31.18
N PHE A 153 -11.06 17.12 -30.36
CA PHE A 153 -11.38 16.54 -29.06
C PHE A 153 -12.82 16.05 -29.09
N PHE A 154 -13.07 14.82 -28.63
CA PHE A 154 -14.42 14.36 -28.30
C PHE A 154 -14.86 14.86 -26.92
N ILE A 155 -13.91 15.13 -26.03
CA ILE A 155 -14.15 15.69 -24.69
C ILE A 155 -12.96 16.57 -24.26
N LYS A 156 -13.24 17.79 -23.80
CA LYS A 156 -12.25 18.74 -23.25
C LYS A 156 -11.98 18.41 -21.76
N SER A 157 -10.85 18.88 -21.21
CA SER A 157 -10.67 18.88 -19.74
C SER A 157 -11.67 19.85 -19.09
N PRO A 158 -12.21 19.56 -17.89
CA PRO A 158 -13.03 20.50 -17.12
C PRO A 158 -12.34 21.84 -16.80
N ARG A 159 -11.02 21.93 -16.95
CA ARG A 159 -10.26 23.18 -16.83
C ARG A 159 -10.09 23.95 -18.15
N ASP A 160 -10.30 23.29 -19.29
CA ASP A 160 -9.95 23.84 -20.59
C ASP A 160 -11.10 24.64 -21.20
N LYS A 161 -11.13 25.93 -20.83
CA LYS A 161 -12.04 26.95 -21.34
C LYS A 161 -11.61 27.49 -22.71
N THR A 162 -10.77 26.79 -23.50
CA THR A 162 -10.26 27.33 -24.78
C THR A 162 -11.04 26.82 -26.00
N ASP A 163 -11.32 27.75 -26.92
CA ASP A 163 -12.06 27.47 -28.15
C ASP A 163 -11.10 27.35 -29.33
N TYR A 164 -10.70 26.10 -29.57
CA TYR A 164 -9.68 25.71 -30.54
C TYR A 164 -9.95 26.21 -31.97
N GLU A 165 -11.23 26.33 -32.34
CA GLU A 165 -11.69 26.85 -33.64
C GLU A 165 -11.33 28.32 -33.85
N SER A 166 -11.25 29.12 -32.77
CA SER A 166 -10.88 30.54 -32.81
C SER A 166 -9.36 30.79 -32.86
N LEU A 167 -8.53 29.74 -32.75
CA LEU A 167 -7.09 29.91 -32.55
C LEU A 167 -6.36 30.30 -33.84
N SER A 168 -5.58 31.39 -33.76
CA SER A 168 -4.73 31.79 -34.88
C SER A 168 -3.69 30.71 -35.22
N LYS A 169 -3.33 30.60 -36.50
CA LYS A 169 -2.35 29.64 -37.04
C LYS A 169 -1.01 29.61 -36.26
N ARG A 170 -0.63 30.73 -35.62
CA ARG A 170 0.55 30.86 -34.74
C ARG A 170 0.37 30.14 -33.40
N LYS A 171 -0.81 30.24 -32.75
CA LYS A 171 -1.13 29.48 -31.53
C LYS A 171 -1.22 27.99 -31.81
N ILE A 172 -1.89 27.60 -32.90
CA ILE A 172 -2.00 26.20 -33.34
C ILE A 172 -0.61 25.58 -33.52
N ARG A 173 0.31 26.26 -34.23
CA ARG A 173 1.70 25.79 -34.39
C ARG A 173 2.38 25.57 -33.03
N VAL A 174 2.23 26.49 -32.07
CA VAL A 174 2.82 26.35 -30.72
C VAL A 174 2.26 25.14 -29.97
N ILE A 175 0.96 24.87 -30.05
CA ILE A 175 0.32 23.69 -29.42
C ILE A 175 0.83 22.38 -30.02
N LEU A 176 1.13 22.36 -31.33
CA LEU A 176 1.67 21.19 -32.03
C LEU A 176 3.19 20.99 -31.81
N THR A 177 3.97 22.06 -31.60
CA THR A 177 5.44 21.95 -31.45
C THR A 177 5.93 21.86 -30.00
N THR A 178 5.08 22.15 -29.00
CA THR A 178 5.50 22.22 -27.59
C THR A 178 5.19 20.92 -26.86
N THR A 179 6.05 20.49 -25.92
CA THR A 179 5.69 19.47 -24.93
C THR A 179 4.49 19.92 -24.11
N GLN A 180 3.43 19.13 -24.14
CA GLN A 180 2.24 19.25 -23.30
C GLN A 180 1.93 17.86 -22.73
N PRO A 181 1.22 17.76 -21.58
CA PRO A 181 0.76 16.48 -21.05
C PRO A 181 -0.15 15.74 -22.05
N SER A 182 -0.42 14.46 -21.78
CA SER A 182 -1.40 13.68 -22.55
C SER A 182 -2.76 14.40 -22.57
N PRO A 183 -3.47 14.41 -23.74
CA PRO A 183 -4.84 14.91 -23.83
C PRO A 183 -5.76 14.28 -22.78
N PHE A 184 -6.75 15.03 -22.31
CA PHE A 184 -7.72 14.55 -21.32
C PHE A 184 -8.49 13.32 -21.83
N GLN A 185 -8.90 13.33 -23.11
CA GLN A 185 -9.50 12.15 -23.77
C GLN A 185 -8.59 10.92 -23.78
N ASP A 186 -7.28 11.08 -24.06
CA ASP A 186 -6.31 9.97 -24.02
C ASP A 186 -6.26 9.35 -22.61
N LYS A 187 -6.33 10.17 -21.54
CA LYS A 187 -6.31 9.67 -20.16
C LYS A 187 -7.56 8.84 -19.83
N ILE A 188 -8.74 9.27 -20.30
CA ILE A 188 -10.00 8.51 -20.10
C ILE A 188 -9.92 7.15 -20.78
N VAL A 189 -9.47 7.10 -22.04
CA VAL A 189 -9.33 5.81 -22.77
C VAL A 189 -8.29 4.91 -22.08
N GLN A 190 -7.19 5.46 -21.57
CA GLN A 190 -6.23 4.71 -20.77
C GLN A 190 -6.81 4.17 -19.46
N GLU A 191 -7.59 4.96 -18.74
CA GLU A 191 -8.18 4.54 -17.46
C GLU A 191 -9.26 3.46 -17.65
N VAL A 192 -10.08 3.56 -18.71
CA VAL A 192 -11.01 2.48 -19.09
C VAL A 192 -10.24 1.19 -19.41
N LEU A 193 -9.16 1.28 -20.20
CA LEU A 193 -8.30 0.12 -20.48
C LEU A 193 -7.61 -0.42 -19.21
N PHE A 194 -7.19 0.45 -18.30
CA PHE A 194 -6.53 0.06 -17.05
C PHE A 194 -7.49 -0.74 -16.18
N MET A 195 -8.71 -0.25 -15.94
CA MET A 195 -9.73 -0.95 -15.15
C MET A 195 -10.17 -2.29 -15.76
N ILE A 196 -10.04 -2.47 -17.08
CA ILE A 196 -10.35 -3.73 -17.77
C ILE A 196 -9.18 -4.73 -17.67
N LEU A 197 -7.93 -4.26 -17.71
CA LEU A 197 -6.73 -5.11 -17.72
C LEU A 197 -6.17 -5.40 -16.32
N GLU A 198 -6.30 -4.48 -15.35
CA GLU A 198 -5.84 -4.66 -13.97
C GLU A 198 -6.37 -5.94 -13.31
N PRO A 199 -7.69 -6.23 -13.25
CA PRO A 199 -8.20 -7.46 -12.60
C PRO A 199 -7.67 -8.75 -13.25
N LEU A 200 -7.57 -8.78 -14.59
CA LEU A 200 -7.09 -9.93 -15.34
C LEU A 200 -5.63 -10.27 -15.02
N TYR A 201 -4.79 -9.24 -14.91
CA TYR A 201 -3.35 -9.44 -14.65
C TYR A 201 -3.02 -9.55 -13.17
N GLU A 202 -3.73 -8.85 -12.28
CA GLU A 202 -3.48 -8.91 -10.84
C GLU A 202 -3.71 -10.32 -10.25
N ALA A 203 -4.71 -11.04 -10.78
CA ALA A 203 -4.96 -12.45 -10.45
C ALA A 203 -3.82 -13.40 -10.86
N ARG A 204 -2.96 -12.99 -11.82
CA ARG A 204 -1.97 -13.83 -12.52
C ARG A 204 -0.52 -13.47 -12.24
N PHE A 205 -0.26 -12.27 -11.73
CA PHE A 205 1.08 -11.78 -11.39
C PHE A 205 1.65 -12.46 -10.14
N SER A 206 2.89 -12.95 -10.24
CA SER A 206 3.68 -13.52 -9.14
C SER A 206 3.53 -12.75 -7.82
N LEU A 207 3.31 -13.46 -6.72
CA LEU A 207 3.23 -12.86 -5.38
C LEU A 207 4.54 -12.16 -4.93
N LYS A 208 5.65 -12.40 -5.64
CA LYS A 208 6.99 -11.83 -5.38
C LYS A 208 7.25 -10.50 -6.12
N SER A 209 6.30 -10.01 -6.90
CA SER A 209 6.33 -8.68 -7.55
C SER A 209 5.44 -7.67 -6.84
N TYR A 210 5.98 -6.49 -6.49
CA TYR A 210 5.33 -5.55 -5.56
C TYR A 210 5.11 -4.12 -6.04
N ALA A 211 5.81 -3.61 -7.06
CA ALA A 211 5.58 -2.23 -7.49
C ALA A 211 4.41 -2.13 -8.47
N PHE A 212 3.75 -0.97 -8.48
CA PHE A 212 2.65 -0.65 -9.40
C PHE A 212 1.47 -1.63 -9.34
N ARG A 213 1.18 -2.17 -8.15
CA ARG A 213 0.07 -3.10 -7.87
C ARG A 213 -0.73 -2.64 -6.65
N PRO A 214 -2.05 -2.85 -6.60
CA PRO A 214 -2.88 -2.43 -5.47
C PRO A 214 -2.44 -3.14 -4.17
N GLY A 215 -2.44 -2.39 -3.06
CA GLY A 215 -2.08 -2.91 -1.73
C GLY A 215 -0.60 -3.31 -1.52
N ARG A 216 0.23 -3.35 -2.56
CA ARG A 216 1.65 -3.73 -2.47
C ARG A 216 2.55 -2.48 -2.48
N ASN A 217 3.31 -2.31 -1.40
CA ASN A 217 4.11 -1.10 -1.14
C ASN A 217 5.57 -1.47 -0.81
N ALA A 218 6.49 -0.50 -0.86
CA ALA A 218 7.86 -0.70 -0.35
C ALA A 218 7.89 -1.21 1.11
N HIS A 219 6.89 -0.83 1.92
CA HIS A 219 6.73 -1.35 3.28
C HIS A 219 6.36 -2.84 3.34
N THR A 220 5.53 -3.36 2.42
CA THR A 220 5.21 -4.80 2.40
C THR A 220 6.44 -5.59 1.97
N VAL A 221 7.21 -5.09 1.00
CA VAL A 221 8.52 -5.65 0.62
C VAL A 221 9.45 -5.76 1.82
N LEU A 222 9.63 -4.69 2.60
CA LEU A 222 10.51 -4.71 3.78
C LEU A 222 10.06 -5.75 4.82
N ARG A 223 8.75 -5.94 5.03
CA ARG A 223 8.23 -6.98 5.94
C ARG A 223 8.45 -8.41 5.42
N VAL A 224 8.34 -8.63 4.11
CA VAL A 224 8.68 -9.92 3.46
C VAL A 224 10.17 -10.21 3.56
N ILE A 225 11.03 -9.21 3.34
CA ILE A 225 12.48 -9.33 3.55
C ILE A 225 12.77 -9.74 4.99
N ARG A 226 12.24 -9.00 5.98
CA ARG A 226 12.42 -9.28 7.41
C ARG A 226 12.13 -10.72 7.79
N ARG A 227 10.98 -11.28 7.35
CA ARG A 227 10.62 -12.68 7.63
C ARG A 227 11.39 -13.69 6.77
N ASN A 228 11.29 -13.59 5.45
CA ASN A 228 11.69 -14.70 4.57
C ASN A 228 13.20 -14.74 4.32
N PHE A 229 13.91 -13.60 4.45
CA PHE A 229 15.34 -13.53 4.13
C PHE A 229 16.26 -13.78 5.34
N ALA A 230 15.69 -14.14 6.49
CA ALA A 230 16.39 -14.60 7.68
C ALA A 230 17.05 -15.98 7.43
N GLY A 231 18.24 -15.97 6.80
CA GLY A 231 19.05 -17.17 6.54
C GLY A 231 19.84 -17.15 5.24
N TYR A 232 19.67 -16.14 4.39
CA TYR A 232 20.49 -15.92 3.19
C TYR A 232 21.80 -15.19 3.52
N LEU A 233 22.87 -15.56 2.83
CA LEU A 233 24.22 -15.03 3.04
C LEU A 233 24.73 -14.20 1.86
N TRP A 234 24.46 -14.68 0.64
CA TRP A 234 24.78 -13.99 -0.59
C TRP A 234 23.52 -13.36 -1.17
N TYR A 235 23.68 -12.17 -1.74
CA TYR A 235 22.59 -11.43 -2.36
C TYR A 235 23.04 -10.94 -3.74
N ILE A 236 22.13 -10.99 -4.70
CA ILE A 236 22.28 -10.35 -5.99
C ILE A 236 21.25 -9.22 -6.02
N LYS A 237 21.73 -7.97 -6.07
CA LYS A 237 20.89 -6.83 -6.45
C LYS A 237 20.99 -6.65 -7.96
N GLY A 238 19.88 -6.34 -8.62
CA GLY A 238 19.85 -6.02 -10.04
C GLY A 238 19.02 -4.79 -10.33
N ASP A 239 19.36 -4.10 -11.42
CA ASP A 239 18.63 -2.96 -11.94
C ASP A 239 18.26 -3.19 -13.42
N LEU A 240 16.98 -3.42 -13.67
CA LEU A 240 16.37 -3.53 -14.99
C LEU A 240 15.59 -2.25 -15.34
N SER A 241 15.86 -1.12 -14.69
CA SER A 241 15.12 0.14 -14.91
C SER A 241 15.20 0.69 -16.32
N THR A 242 16.13 0.24 -17.15
CA THR A 242 16.15 0.50 -18.61
C THR A 242 14.88 -0.01 -19.29
N VAL A 243 14.32 -1.13 -18.83
CA VAL A 243 13.03 -1.69 -19.30
C VAL A 243 11.87 -0.71 -19.06
N LEU A 244 11.97 0.16 -18.05
CA LEU A 244 10.96 1.17 -17.74
C LEU A 244 11.01 2.38 -18.67
N ASP A 245 12.13 2.67 -19.34
CA ASP A 245 12.24 3.75 -20.34
C ASP A 245 11.48 3.42 -21.62
N GLY A 246 11.37 2.13 -21.95
CA GLY A 246 10.62 1.62 -23.10
C GLY A 246 11.14 0.27 -23.59
N MET A 247 10.28 -0.45 -24.30
CA MET A 247 10.62 -1.70 -24.99
C MET A 247 10.17 -1.67 -26.45
N LYS A 248 10.72 -2.58 -27.26
CA LYS A 248 10.28 -2.81 -28.63
C LYS A 248 8.78 -3.15 -28.62
N VAL A 249 7.95 -2.36 -29.32
CA VAL A 249 6.47 -2.48 -29.30
C VAL A 249 6.00 -3.92 -29.58
N GLY A 250 6.68 -4.63 -30.50
CA GLY A 250 6.38 -6.04 -30.81
C GLY A 250 6.48 -6.96 -29.58
N PHE A 251 7.44 -6.76 -28.69
CA PHE A 251 7.58 -7.58 -27.47
C PHE A 251 6.42 -7.32 -26.49
N VAL A 252 6.11 -6.04 -26.22
CA VAL A 252 5.00 -5.66 -25.34
C VAL A 252 3.67 -6.24 -25.84
N ILE A 253 3.44 -6.19 -27.16
CA ILE A 253 2.24 -6.78 -27.78
C ILE A 253 2.28 -8.30 -27.75
N SER A 254 3.42 -8.96 -27.91
CA SER A 254 3.53 -10.42 -27.74
C SER A 254 3.19 -10.89 -26.31
N SER A 255 3.69 -10.21 -25.27
CA SER A 255 3.35 -10.56 -23.88
C SER A 255 1.89 -10.24 -23.53
N LEU A 256 1.27 -9.24 -24.18
CA LEU A 256 -0.18 -8.99 -24.07
C LEU A 256 -1.01 -10.08 -24.77
N MET A 257 -0.63 -10.47 -26.00
CA MET A 257 -1.29 -11.48 -26.84
C MET A 257 -1.24 -12.91 -26.28
N ARG A 258 -0.39 -13.15 -25.29
CA ARG A 258 -0.30 -14.40 -24.51
C ARG A 258 -1.60 -14.68 -23.76
N ASP A 259 -2.22 -13.65 -23.20
CA ASP A 259 -3.32 -13.77 -22.24
C ASP A 259 -4.63 -13.11 -22.75
N VAL A 260 -4.48 -11.99 -23.48
CA VAL A 260 -5.58 -11.29 -24.15
C VAL A 260 -5.64 -11.71 -25.62
N ARG A 261 -6.82 -12.08 -26.11
CA ARG A 261 -7.07 -12.44 -27.52
C ARG A 261 -8.01 -11.48 -28.25
N ASP A 262 -8.49 -10.44 -27.56
CA ASP A 262 -9.34 -9.40 -28.16
C ASP A 262 -8.51 -8.46 -29.06
N LYS A 263 -8.72 -8.56 -30.37
CA LYS A 263 -8.00 -7.75 -31.37
C LYS A 263 -8.19 -6.24 -31.17
N LYS A 264 -9.37 -5.76 -30.78
CA LYS A 264 -9.62 -4.30 -30.63
C LYS A 264 -8.81 -3.72 -29.47
N VAL A 265 -8.73 -4.44 -28.34
CA VAL A 265 -7.89 -4.03 -27.21
C VAL A 265 -6.40 -4.04 -27.59
N ILE A 266 -5.95 -5.10 -28.29
CA ILE A 266 -4.55 -5.22 -28.74
C ILE A 266 -4.17 -4.10 -29.72
N ASP A 267 -4.96 -3.86 -30.77
CA ASP A 267 -4.66 -2.84 -31.77
C ASP A 267 -4.77 -1.41 -31.20
N LEU A 268 -5.66 -1.15 -30.23
CA LEU A 268 -5.77 0.14 -29.53
C LEU A 268 -4.54 0.44 -28.64
N VAL A 269 -4.04 -0.55 -27.91
CA VAL A 269 -2.79 -0.43 -27.12
C VAL A 269 -1.56 -0.32 -28.04
N LYS A 270 -1.51 -1.09 -29.12
CA LYS A 270 -0.47 -1.02 -30.14
C LYS A 270 -0.41 0.35 -30.81
N ALA A 271 -1.57 0.97 -31.10
CA ALA A 271 -1.63 2.33 -31.59
C ALA A 271 -1.04 3.32 -30.57
N ALA A 272 -1.42 3.23 -29.28
CA ALA A 272 -0.92 4.09 -28.21
C ALA A 272 0.61 4.04 -28.02
N LEU A 273 1.20 2.86 -28.22
CA LEU A 273 2.65 2.63 -28.18
C LEU A 273 3.38 3.07 -29.47
N THR A 274 2.68 3.15 -30.60
CA THR A 274 3.27 3.50 -31.91
C THR A 274 3.15 5.00 -32.22
N THR A 275 2.16 5.70 -31.67
CA THR A 275 1.97 7.15 -31.87
C THR A 275 3.15 7.95 -31.30
N PRO A 276 3.83 8.80 -32.10
CA PRO A 276 5.02 9.53 -31.67
C PRO A 276 4.68 10.68 -30.71
N VAL A 277 5.24 10.63 -29.50
CA VAL A 277 5.10 11.71 -28.51
C VAL A 277 6.03 12.86 -28.84
N ILE A 278 5.49 14.09 -28.85
CA ILE A 278 6.26 15.33 -29.04
C ILE A 278 7.08 15.63 -27.77
N THR A 279 8.31 15.09 -27.72
CA THR A 279 9.27 15.28 -26.63
C THR A 279 10.41 16.23 -27.05
N THR A 280 10.21 17.54 -26.88
CA THR A 280 11.34 18.47 -26.88
C THR A 280 12.22 18.17 -25.67
N GLN A 281 13.44 17.66 -25.89
CA GLN A 281 14.41 17.46 -24.83
C GLN A 281 14.66 18.80 -24.11
N VAL A 282 14.45 18.82 -22.79
CA VAL A 282 14.72 19.99 -21.98
C VAL A 282 16.23 20.12 -21.82
N GLU A 283 16.87 20.95 -22.65
CA GLU A 283 18.29 21.28 -22.47
C GLU A 283 18.56 21.64 -21.01
N VAL A 284 19.52 20.95 -20.39
CA VAL A 284 19.97 21.24 -19.03
C VAL A 284 20.31 22.74 -18.94
N PRO A 285 19.66 23.51 -18.06
CA PRO A 285 19.63 24.97 -18.18
C PRO A 285 21.02 25.58 -17.95
N LYS A 286 21.73 25.85 -19.07
CA LYS A 286 23.02 26.55 -19.14
C LYS A 286 23.01 27.74 -18.18
N LYS A 287 23.99 27.76 -17.25
CA LYS A 287 23.98 28.59 -16.02
C LYS A 287 23.53 30.03 -16.29
N LYS A 288 22.29 30.36 -15.93
CA LYS A 288 21.67 31.66 -16.25
C LYS A 288 22.41 32.79 -15.53
N LYS A 289 22.97 33.73 -16.30
CA LYS A 289 23.53 34.99 -15.78
C LYS A 289 22.49 35.69 -14.89
N LYS A 290 22.95 36.40 -13.84
CA LYS A 290 22.14 36.96 -12.73
C LYS A 290 20.79 37.53 -13.23
N ARG A 291 19.68 36.82 -12.95
CA ARG A 291 18.32 37.29 -13.28
C ARG A 291 18.00 38.58 -12.50
N LYS A 292 17.54 39.62 -13.20
CA LYS A 292 16.87 40.77 -12.57
C LYS A 292 15.63 40.29 -11.80
N TYR A 293 15.25 41.04 -10.77
CA TYR A 293 14.11 40.74 -9.90
C TYR A 293 12.80 40.62 -10.70
N GLN A 294 12.31 39.39 -10.88
CA GLN A 294 11.01 39.16 -11.51
C GLN A 294 9.90 39.46 -10.48
N LYS A 295 9.01 40.42 -10.79
CA LYS A 295 7.73 40.55 -10.06
C LYS A 295 7.04 39.20 -10.04
N LYS A 296 6.55 38.77 -8.87
CA LYS A 296 5.86 37.48 -8.74
C LYS A 296 4.57 37.51 -9.56
N ARG A 297 4.35 36.48 -10.38
CA ARG A 297 3.01 36.12 -10.88
C ARG A 297 2.19 35.75 -9.64
N VAL A 298 1.11 36.50 -9.40
CA VAL A 298 0.01 35.99 -8.56
C VAL A 298 -0.63 34.88 -9.40
N LEU A 299 -0.77 33.68 -8.84
CA LEU A 299 -1.51 32.60 -9.49
C LEU A 299 -2.95 33.08 -9.64
N ALA A 300 -3.52 32.97 -10.84
CA ALA A 300 -4.96 33.18 -11.03
C ALA A 300 -5.74 32.14 -10.22
N GLU A 301 -7.02 32.40 -9.92
CA GLU A 301 -7.83 31.46 -9.13
C GLU A 301 -8.06 30.13 -9.87
N ASP A 302 -8.03 30.15 -11.21
CA ASP A 302 -8.03 28.99 -12.10
C ASP A 302 -6.64 28.28 -12.22
N GLU A 303 -5.52 28.90 -11.78
CA GLU A 303 -4.20 28.26 -11.83
C GLU A 303 -4.06 27.24 -10.68
N PRO A 304 -3.60 25.99 -10.95
CA PRO A 304 -3.46 24.98 -9.91
C PRO A 304 -2.47 25.45 -8.85
N LYS A 305 -2.88 25.40 -7.58
CA LYS A 305 -1.99 25.65 -6.44
C LYS A 305 -0.81 24.68 -6.54
N PRO A 306 0.45 25.16 -6.55
CA PRO A 306 1.60 24.28 -6.69
C PRO A 306 1.67 23.30 -5.52
N ASP A 307 2.21 22.11 -5.77
CA ASP A 307 2.29 21.03 -4.78
C ASP A 307 2.82 21.52 -3.43
N PRO A 308 2.24 21.06 -2.31
CA PRO A 308 2.70 21.46 -1.00
C PRO A 308 4.16 21.05 -0.82
N TYR A 309 5.01 21.98 -0.42
CA TYR A 309 6.47 21.82 -0.44
C TYR A 309 6.97 20.60 0.35
N TRP A 310 6.23 20.12 1.35
CA TRP A 310 6.53 18.86 2.04
C TRP A 310 6.53 17.63 1.12
N LEU A 311 5.65 17.61 0.11
CA LEU A 311 5.43 16.49 -0.81
C LEU A 311 6.53 16.44 -1.88
N GLU A 312 6.85 17.59 -2.48
CA GLU A 312 8.01 17.75 -3.37
C GLU A 312 9.33 17.38 -2.65
N THR A 313 9.48 17.81 -1.39
CA THR A 313 10.64 17.45 -0.56
C THR A 313 10.71 15.94 -0.28
N PHE A 314 9.56 15.28 -0.10
CA PHE A 314 9.49 13.84 0.11
C PHE A 314 9.80 13.04 -1.17
N PHE A 315 9.19 13.37 -2.31
CA PHE A 315 9.51 12.70 -3.58
C PHE A 315 10.96 12.97 -4.03
N GLY A 316 11.52 14.15 -3.72
CA GLY A 316 12.95 14.40 -3.93
C GLY A 316 13.88 13.63 -2.99
N PHE A 317 13.39 13.16 -1.84
CA PHE A 317 14.08 12.28 -0.89
C PHE A 317 13.97 10.79 -1.25
N ALA A 318 12.90 10.38 -1.95
CA ALA A 318 12.56 8.99 -2.25
C ALA A 318 13.74 8.16 -2.81
N PRO A 319 13.76 6.83 -2.54
CA PRO A 319 14.82 5.96 -3.02
C PRO A 319 14.89 5.98 -4.54
N GLU A 320 16.11 5.80 -5.06
CA GLU A 320 16.35 5.70 -6.50
C GLU A 320 15.49 4.56 -7.10
N GLU A 321 15.22 3.49 -6.33
CA GLU A 321 14.38 2.37 -6.74
C GLU A 321 12.85 2.61 -6.79
N ALA A 322 12.36 3.74 -6.26
CA ALA A 322 10.93 4.12 -6.36
C ALA A 322 10.71 5.44 -7.13
N GLY A 323 11.79 6.14 -7.50
CA GLY A 323 11.71 7.43 -8.20
C GLY A 323 11.38 7.33 -9.69
N LYS A 324 11.44 6.14 -10.29
CA LYS A 324 11.23 5.92 -11.72
C LYS A 324 9.85 5.33 -12.02
N ILE A 325 9.01 6.11 -12.69
CA ILE A 325 7.72 5.68 -13.22
C ILE A 325 7.89 5.44 -14.73
N PRO A 326 7.50 4.28 -15.29
CA PRO A 326 7.57 4.03 -16.72
C PRO A 326 6.59 4.94 -17.49
N SER A 327 6.98 5.39 -18.67
CA SER A 327 6.17 6.29 -19.51
C SER A 327 6.38 5.98 -20.99
N TRP A 328 5.53 5.09 -21.53
CA TRP A 328 5.69 4.53 -22.87
C TRP A 328 4.70 5.16 -23.85
N GLY A 329 5.18 6.07 -24.70
CA GLY A 329 4.34 6.67 -25.74
C GLY A 329 3.13 7.42 -25.14
N HIS A 330 1.94 7.14 -25.66
CA HIS A 330 0.69 7.69 -25.12
C HIS A 330 0.14 6.90 -23.91
N CYS A 331 0.72 5.75 -23.55
CA CYS A 331 0.24 4.84 -22.51
C CYS A 331 0.56 5.30 -21.06
N GLY A 332 0.62 6.59 -20.74
CA GLY A 332 1.05 7.11 -19.43
C GLY A 332 0.50 6.37 -18.19
N ILE A 333 -0.82 6.16 -18.10
CA ILE A 333 -1.49 5.45 -16.98
C ILE A 333 -1.32 3.92 -17.10
N LEU A 334 -1.28 3.40 -18.33
CA LEU A 334 -1.12 1.95 -18.62
C LEU A 334 0.33 1.45 -18.49
N SER A 335 1.32 2.32 -18.60
CA SER A 335 2.75 1.97 -18.65
C SER A 335 3.23 1.16 -17.44
N PRO A 336 2.81 1.44 -16.19
CA PRO A 336 3.19 0.62 -15.03
C PRO A 336 2.63 -0.80 -15.09
N LEU A 337 1.40 -0.96 -15.58
CA LEU A 337 0.78 -2.27 -15.78
C LEU A 337 1.46 -3.04 -16.92
N LEU A 338 1.67 -2.40 -18.07
CA LEU A 338 2.36 -2.99 -19.23
C LEU A 338 3.82 -3.38 -18.90
N ALA A 339 4.53 -2.58 -18.08
CA ALA A 339 5.85 -2.93 -17.56
C ALA A 339 5.82 -4.20 -16.69
N ASN A 340 4.80 -4.35 -15.83
CA ASN A 340 4.62 -5.56 -15.05
C ASN A 340 4.26 -6.77 -15.93
N ILE A 341 3.40 -6.64 -16.94
CA ILE A 341 3.06 -7.70 -17.92
C ILE A 341 4.31 -8.23 -18.65
N CYS A 342 5.25 -7.35 -18.96
CA CYS A 342 6.52 -7.73 -19.61
C CYS A 342 7.52 -8.39 -18.65
N LEU A 343 7.59 -7.93 -17.39
CA LEU A 343 8.50 -8.46 -16.36
C LEU A 343 7.95 -9.73 -15.67
N ASP A 344 6.68 -10.04 -15.84
CA ASP A 344 6.01 -11.26 -15.37
C ASP A 344 6.62 -12.56 -15.99
N GLU A 345 7.28 -12.48 -17.15
CA GLU A 345 8.08 -13.61 -17.69
C GLU A 345 9.35 -13.87 -16.88
N LEU A 346 10.03 -12.83 -16.41
CA LEU A 346 11.17 -12.95 -15.48
C LEU A 346 10.70 -13.49 -14.12
N ASP A 347 9.55 -13.04 -13.63
CA ASP A 347 9.01 -13.49 -12.34
C ASP A 347 8.70 -14.99 -12.36
N ARG A 348 8.04 -15.51 -13.42
CA ARG A 348 7.81 -16.97 -13.57
C ARG A 348 9.11 -17.76 -13.76
N TRP A 349 10.09 -17.23 -14.49
CA TRP A 349 11.41 -17.87 -14.63
C TRP A 349 12.13 -17.99 -13.27
N MET A 350 12.08 -16.93 -12.46
CA MET A 350 12.63 -16.94 -11.10
C MET A 350 11.88 -17.92 -10.18
N GLU A 351 10.57 -18.02 -10.27
CA GLU A 351 9.79 -19.02 -9.51
C GLU A 351 10.14 -20.47 -9.90
N GLY A 352 10.39 -20.73 -11.19
CA GLY A 352 10.96 -22.00 -11.66
C GLY A 352 12.34 -22.28 -11.04
N LYS A 353 13.25 -21.30 -11.10
CA LYS A 353 14.60 -21.40 -10.54
C LYS A 353 14.63 -21.59 -9.02
N ILE A 354 13.67 -21.02 -8.29
CA ILE A 354 13.52 -21.24 -6.85
C ILE A 354 13.19 -22.71 -6.54
N LYS A 355 12.32 -23.35 -7.34
CA LYS A 355 12.00 -24.78 -7.20
C LYS A 355 13.18 -25.67 -7.59
N GLU A 356 13.83 -25.38 -8.72
CA GLU A 356 15.01 -26.12 -9.23
C GLU A 356 16.20 -26.11 -8.26
N PHE A 357 16.42 -24.98 -7.56
CA PHE A 357 17.53 -24.83 -6.62
C PHE A 357 17.24 -25.38 -5.22
N TYR A 358 15.97 -25.66 -4.87
CA TYR A 358 15.64 -26.09 -3.53
C TYR A 358 16.17 -27.51 -3.27
N ARG A 359 17.08 -27.63 -2.29
CA ARG A 359 17.61 -28.91 -1.83
C ARG A 359 17.56 -28.93 -0.29
N PRO A 360 16.59 -29.64 0.32
CA PRO A 360 16.50 -29.77 1.77
C PRO A 360 17.72 -30.51 2.33
N SER A 361 18.08 -30.20 3.57
CA SER A 361 19.13 -30.92 4.32
C SER A 361 18.57 -31.36 5.66
N LYS A 362 18.72 -32.66 5.98
CA LYS A 362 18.23 -33.25 7.24
C LYS A 362 18.90 -32.68 8.49
N THR A 363 20.02 -31.98 8.35
CA THR A 363 20.77 -31.33 9.45
C THR A 363 20.43 -29.85 9.64
N ASP A 364 19.52 -29.28 8.85
CA ASP A 364 19.15 -27.86 8.92
C ASP A 364 17.86 -27.68 9.74
N VAL A 365 17.96 -26.95 10.85
CA VAL A 365 16.87 -26.77 11.85
C VAL A 365 15.80 -25.78 11.37
N ILE A 366 15.98 -25.12 10.22
CA ILE A 366 15.09 -24.03 9.74
C ILE A 366 14.17 -24.49 8.60
N TRP A 367 14.66 -25.38 7.72
CA TRP A 367 13.96 -25.82 6.50
C TRP A 367 14.18 -27.32 6.26
N ASN A 368 13.78 -28.12 7.25
CA ASN A 368 13.76 -29.59 7.23
C ASN A 368 12.55 -30.18 6.47
N SER A 369 11.48 -29.40 6.27
CA SER A 369 10.26 -29.81 5.57
C SER A 369 10.49 -30.07 4.06
N PRO A 370 9.78 -31.02 3.42
CA PRO A 370 9.89 -31.24 1.97
C PRO A 370 9.44 -30.04 1.12
N GLU A 371 8.54 -29.23 1.67
CA GLU A 371 7.85 -28.14 0.98
C GLU A 371 8.55 -26.77 1.18
N GLY A 372 9.62 -26.73 1.97
CA GLY A 372 10.43 -25.53 2.20
C GLY A 372 9.75 -24.47 3.08
N GLU A 373 8.60 -24.78 3.68
CA GLU A 373 8.05 -24.00 4.79
C GLU A 373 9.02 -24.02 5.97
N ALA A 374 9.16 -22.88 6.66
CA ALA A 374 9.95 -22.82 7.88
C ALA A 374 9.14 -23.45 9.01
N GLU A 375 9.67 -24.50 9.64
CA GLU A 375 9.17 -24.91 10.96
C GLU A 375 9.22 -23.71 11.91
N GLN A 376 8.25 -23.66 12.84
CA GLN A 376 7.92 -22.45 13.56
C GLN A 376 8.94 -22.13 14.67
N GLY A 377 10.12 -21.69 14.24
CA GLY A 377 11.23 -21.29 15.09
C GLY A 377 10.80 -20.27 16.15
N ASN A 378 11.48 -20.33 17.30
CA ASN A 378 11.14 -19.66 18.56
C ASN A 378 10.27 -18.41 18.35
N THR A 379 9.01 -18.48 18.78
CA THR A 379 7.97 -17.48 18.54
C THR A 379 8.31 -16.06 18.99
N SER A 380 9.33 -15.91 19.86
CA SER A 380 9.88 -14.62 20.28
C SER A 380 10.73 -13.93 19.21
N TRP A 381 11.35 -14.68 18.29
CA TRP A 381 12.28 -14.19 17.28
C TRP A 381 12.18 -14.97 15.94
N PRO A 382 11.14 -14.70 15.11
CA PRO A 382 10.97 -15.38 13.82
C PRO A 382 12.11 -15.17 12.80
N GLU A 383 12.98 -14.18 13.04
CA GLU A 383 14.12 -13.82 12.18
C GLU A 383 15.44 -14.49 12.64
N PHE A 384 15.40 -15.42 13.60
CA PHE A 384 16.57 -16.04 14.22
C PHE A 384 17.05 -17.30 13.48
N VAL A 385 18.33 -17.31 13.12
CA VAL A 385 19.00 -18.36 12.35
C VAL A 385 20.06 -19.02 13.23
N PRO A 386 19.88 -20.30 13.65
CA PRO A 386 20.94 -21.09 14.27
C PRO A 386 22.16 -21.26 13.36
N THR A 387 23.36 -21.30 13.93
CA THR A 387 24.61 -21.33 13.15
C THR A 387 25.05 -22.74 12.75
N SER A 388 24.47 -23.78 13.36
CA SER A 388 24.91 -25.18 13.33
C SER A 388 24.87 -25.88 11.97
N GLY A 389 25.58 -27.00 11.86
CA GLY A 389 25.58 -27.92 10.71
C GLY A 389 26.56 -27.55 9.58
N PRO A 390 27.29 -28.52 8.98
CA PRO A 390 28.05 -28.29 7.75
C PRO A 390 27.11 -28.17 6.54
N ASP A 391 26.16 -29.10 6.42
CA ASP A 391 25.25 -29.21 5.27
C ASP A 391 23.97 -28.39 5.49
N LYS A 392 23.96 -27.22 4.86
CA LYS A 392 22.85 -26.26 4.93
C LYS A 392 21.99 -26.35 3.67
N THR A 393 20.68 -26.27 3.89
CA THR A 393 19.64 -26.27 2.85
C THR A 393 20.00 -25.30 1.72
N ARG A 394 19.90 -25.75 0.47
CA ARG A 394 19.97 -24.83 -0.67
C ARG A 394 18.59 -24.24 -0.89
N LYS A 395 18.51 -22.91 -0.86
CA LYS A 395 17.27 -22.15 -1.05
C LYS A 395 17.58 -20.78 -1.64
N ILE A 396 16.67 -20.29 -2.46
CA ILE A 396 16.66 -18.93 -3.01
C ILE A 396 15.32 -18.28 -2.66
N ASP A 397 15.33 -16.99 -2.35
CA ASP A 397 14.16 -16.13 -2.50
C ASP A 397 14.42 -14.97 -3.45
N TYR A 398 13.33 -14.44 -3.99
CA TYR A 398 13.27 -13.41 -5.03
C TYR A 398 12.22 -12.39 -4.65
N ILE A 399 12.51 -11.11 -4.90
CA ILE A 399 11.61 -9.97 -4.78
C ILE A 399 11.86 -9.04 -5.96
N ARG A 400 10.79 -8.55 -6.60
CA ARG A 400 10.82 -7.47 -7.58
C ARG A 400 10.07 -6.23 -7.11
N TYR A 401 10.72 -5.08 -7.23
CA TYR A 401 10.10 -3.76 -7.05
C TYR A 401 10.39 -2.90 -8.29
N GLY A 402 9.43 -2.90 -9.23
CA GLY A 402 9.54 -2.18 -10.50
C GLY A 402 10.54 -2.87 -11.41
N GLY A 403 11.57 -2.12 -11.83
CA GLY A 403 12.75 -2.65 -12.51
C GLY A 403 13.81 -3.23 -11.58
N HIS A 404 13.75 -2.99 -10.26
CA HIS A 404 14.77 -3.46 -9.34
C HIS A 404 14.44 -4.84 -8.78
N ILE A 405 15.45 -5.70 -8.73
CA ILE A 405 15.34 -7.08 -8.22
C ILE A 405 16.31 -7.31 -7.05
N LEU A 406 15.86 -8.13 -6.11
CA LEU A 406 16.67 -8.62 -5.00
C LEU A 406 16.52 -10.14 -4.92
N ILE A 407 17.64 -10.85 -5.07
CA ILE A 407 17.73 -12.31 -4.94
C ILE A 407 18.57 -12.62 -3.71
N GLY A 408 18.04 -13.41 -2.77
CA GLY A 408 18.77 -13.92 -1.61
C GLY A 408 19.10 -15.40 -1.79
N LEU A 409 20.35 -15.80 -1.51
CA LEU A 409 20.84 -17.17 -1.70
C LEU A 409 21.44 -17.77 -0.43
N ARG A 410 21.09 -19.04 -0.16
CA ARG A 410 21.66 -19.88 0.90
C ARG A 410 22.52 -20.96 0.23
N GLY A 411 23.82 -20.74 0.22
CA GLY A 411 24.81 -21.58 -0.45
C GLY A 411 26.19 -20.90 -0.53
N PRO A 412 27.18 -21.52 -1.18
CA PRO A 412 28.46 -20.89 -1.53
C PRO A 412 28.30 -19.79 -2.59
N ARG A 413 29.36 -18.99 -2.78
CA ARG A 413 29.41 -17.92 -3.80
C ARG A 413 29.31 -18.44 -5.24
N ALA A 414 29.73 -19.68 -5.49
CA ALA A 414 29.69 -20.32 -6.81
C ALA A 414 28.25 -20.41 -7.34
N ASP A 415 27.33 -20.90 -6.52
CA ASP A 415 25.90 -21.02 -6.83
C ASP A 415 25.30 -19.66 -7.27
N ALA A 416 25.67 -18.57 -6.59
CA ALA A 416 25.26 -17.22 -6.94
C ALA A 416 25.87 -16.71 -8.26
N ALA A 417 27.10 -17.11 -8.59
CA ALA A 417 27.74 -16.77 -9.87
C ALA A 417 27.09 -17.53 -11.05
N ILE A 418 26.71 -18.79 -10.84
CA ILE A 418 25.97 -19.60 -11.83
C ILE A 418 24.59 -18.98 -12.09
N LEU A 419 23.82 -18.67 -11.03
CA LEU A 419 22.52 -18.03 -11.18
C LEU A 419 22.62 -16.66 -11.88
N ARG A 420 23.65 -15.85 -11.54
CA ARG A 420 23.89 -14.57 -12.21
C ARG A 420 24.15 -14.74 -13.70
N LYS A 421 24.94 -15.74 -14.11
CA LYS A 421 25.19 -16.02 -15.52
C LYS A 421 23.89 -16.39 -16.25
N GLN A 422 23.10 -17.31 -15.69
CA GLN A 422 21.80 -17.71 -16.26
C GLN A 422 20.82 -16.53 -16.36
N LEU A 423 20.84 -15.60 -15.40
CA LEU A 423 20.02 -14.39 -15.42
C LEU A 423 20.45 -13.40 -16.53
N ILE A 424 21.76 -13.21 -16.74
CA ILE A 424 22.27 -12.38 -17.84
C ILE A 424 21.88 -12.98 -19.19
N GLU A 425 22.05 -14.29 -19.37
CA GLU A 425 21.67 -15.02 -20.58
C GLU A 425 20.16 -14.91 -20.86
N PHE A 426 19.31 -15.07 -19.83
CA PHE A 426 17.86 -14.89 -19.95
C PHE A 426 17.48 -13.46 -20.34
N VAL A 427 18.09 -12.44 -19.72
CA VAL A 427 17.72 -11.03 -19.97
C VAL A 427 18.18 -10.55 -21.35
N ASP A 428 19.34 -10.99 -21.85
CA ASP A 428 19.77 -10.68 -23.22
C ASP A 428 18.86 -11.38 -24.26
N GLN A 429 18.52 -12.66 -24.04
CA GLN A 429 17.63 -13.42 -24.93
C GLN A 429 16.18 -12.89 -24.97
N LYS A 430 15.63 -12.45 -23.83
CA LYS A 430 14.22 -12.02 -23.72
C LYS A 430 14.02 -10.52 -23.93
N TYR A 431 14.77 -9.70 -23.20
CA TYR A 431 14.59 -8.25 -23.20
C TYR A 431 15.55 -7.52 -24.16
N MET A 432 16.47 -8.25 -24.82
CA MET A 432 17.50 -7.69 -25.72
C MET A 432 18.37 -6.64 -25.00
N LEU A 433 18.60 -6.87 -23.70
CA LEU A 433 19.30 -5.98 -22.78
C LEU A 433 20.55 -6.67 -22.27
N LYS A 434 21.72 -6.15 -22.67
CA LYS A 434 23.01 -6.65 -22.18
C LYS A 434 23.24 -6.13 -20.76
N LEU A 435 23.47 -7.06 -19.83
CA LEU A 435 23.76 -6.79 -18.43
C LEU A 435 25.20 -7.18 -18.09
N ASP A 436 25.94 -6.24 -17.53
CA ASP A 436 27.31 -6.47 -17.06
C ASP A 436 27.35 -7.09 -15.67
N ASN A 437 28.49 -7.72 -15.33
CA ASN A 437 28.77 -8.27 -14.00
C ASN A 437 28.67 -7.22 -12.87
N ASP A 438 28.82 -5.93 -13.19
CA ASP A 438 28.73 -4.81 -12.25
C ASP A 438 27.30 -4.26 -12.10
N SER A 439 26.41 -4.53 -13.06
CA SER A 439 24.96 -4.27 -12.92
C SER A 439 24.25 -5.29 -12.01
N LEU A 440 24.90 -6.45 -11.78
CA LEU A 440 24.45 -7.55 -10.94
C LEU A 440 25.51 -7.90 -9.87
N PRO A 441 25.83 -7.00 -8.93
CA PRO A 441 26.84 -7.26 -7.90
C PRO A 441 26.39 -8.38 -6.95
N ILE A 442 27.28 -9.36 -6.75
CA ILE A 442 27.09 -10.45 -5.77
C ILE A 442 27.72 -10.02 -4.44
N GLU A 443 26.89 -9.55 -3.51
CA GLU A 443 27.30 -9.08 -2.19
C GLU A 443 27.11 -10.13 -1.09
N HIS A 444 27.84 -9.99 0.01
CA HIS A 444 27.65 -10.79 1.23
C HIS A 444 27.03 -9.91 2.32
N ILE A 445 26.10 -10.48 3.10
CA ILE A 445 25.30 -9.79 4.13
C ILE A 445 26.11 -9.10 5.25
N THR A 446 27.42 -9.33 5.35
CA THR A 446 28.31 -8.57 6.25
C THR A 446 28.67 -7.17 5.73
N LYS A 447 28.56 -6.90 4.42
CA LYS A 447 28.82 -5.57 3.84
C LYS A 447 27.66 -4.59 4.08
N GLY A 448 26.44 -5.12 4.22
CA GLY A 448 25.19 -4.37 4.29
C GLY A 448 24.64 -4.03 2.91
N ILE A 449 23.67 -4.80 2.43
CA ILE A 449 23.09 -4.62 1.08
C ILE A 449 22.05 -3.50 1.12
N MET A 450 22.14 -2.53 0.20
CA MET A 450 21.19 -1.41 0.13
C MET A 450 20.04 -1.69 -0.85
N PHE A 451 18.80 -1.64 -0.36
CA PHE A 451 17.57 -1.81 -1.14
C PHE A 451 16.44 -0.96 -0.55
N LEU A 452 15.75 -0.15 -1.38
CA LEU A 452 14.64 0.73 -0.95
C LEU A 452 15.05 1.70 0.20
N ASP A 453 16.21 2.35 0.07
CA ASP A 453 16.89 3.17 1.10
C ASP A 453 17.21 2.48 2.44
N HIS A 454 16.89 1.18 2.58
CA HIS A 454 17.21 0.36 3.74
C HIS A 454 18.47 -0.47 3.49
N VAL A 455 19.19 -0.82 4.56
CA VAL A 455 20.42 -1.62 4.55
C VAL A 455 20.16 -2.90 5.33
N LEU A 456 20.32 -4.02 4.63
CA LEU A 456 20.13 -5.38 5.13
C LEU A 456 21.46 -5.92 5.67
N CYS A 457 21.53 -6.12 6.98
CA CYS A 457 22.73 -6.56 7.69
C CYS A 457 22.43 -7.81 8.53
N ARG A 458 23.40 -8.72 8.71
CA ARG A 458 23.30 -9.76 9.74
C ARG A 458 23.76 -9.19 11.09
N ARG A 459 22.99 -9.41 12.14
CA ARG A 459 23.38 -9.12 13.53
C ARG A 459 23.60 -10.44 14.26
N VAL A 460 24.80 -10.68 14.78
CA VAL A 460 25.05 -11.81 15.68
C VAL A 460 24.36 -11.52 17.02
N VAL A 461 23.66 -12.52 17.55
CA VAL A 461 22.99 -12.48 18.85
C VAL A 461 23.34 -13.76 19.61
N TYR A 462 23.48 -13.63 20.92
CA TYR A 462 23.82 -14.72 21.84
C TYR A 462 22.63 -15.01 22.77
N PRO A 463 21.49 -15.53 22.28
CA PRO A 463 20.34 -15.83 23.12
C PRO A 463 20.64 -17.01 24.05
N THR A 464 20.18 -16.93 25.30
CA THR A 464 20.06 -18.10 26.15
C THR A 464 18.89 -18.94 25.65
N LEU A 465 19.20 -20.01 24.92
CA LEU A 465 18.21 -21.02 24.54
C LEU A 465 17.84 -21.83 25.79
N ARG A 466 16.55 -22.16 25.93
CA ARG A 466 16.04 -23.03 27.00
C ARG A 466 15.25 -24.14 26.37
N TYR A 467 15.57 -25.38 26.71
CA TYR A 467 14.86 -26.56 26.23
C TYR A 467 14.75 -27.60 27.34
N THR A 468 13.68 -28.40 27.29
CA THR A 468 13.46 -29.50 28.24
C THR A 468 14.17 -30.73 27.71
N ALA A 469 15.11 -31.28 28.50
CA ALA A 469 15.77 -32.53 28.16
C ALA A 469 14.83 -33.74 28.40
N THR A 470 15.17 -34.88 27.79
CA THR A 470 14.60 -36.18 28.17
C THR A 470 14.81 -36.42 29.67
N GLY A 471 13.71 -36.51 30.44
CA GLY A 471 13.74 -36.48 31.92
C GLY A 471 13.31 -35.14 32.54
N GLY A 472 12.72 -34.20 31.79
CA GLY A 472 12.04 -33.02 32.34
C GLY A 472 12.95 -31.87 32.80
N LYS A 473 14.27 -32.09 32.87
CA LYS A 473 15.25 -31.08 33.29
C LYS A 473 15.35 -29.96 32.25
N ILE A 474 15.07 -28.73 32.65
CA ILE A 474 15.25 -27.54 31.80
C ILE A 474 16.75 -27.23 31.69
N ILE A 475 17.33 -27.36 30.50
CA ILE A 475 18.70 -26.96 30.20
C ILE A 475 18.68 -25.55 29.61
N SER A 476 19.61 -24.70 30.04
CA SER A 476 19.82 -23.36 29.49
C SER A 476 21.21 -23.22 28.89
N GLU A 477 21.29 -23.07 27.56
CA GLU A 477 22.53 -22.98 26.80
C GLU A 477 22.68 -21.61 26.14
N LYS A 478 23.91 -21.10 26.00
CA LYS A 478 24.19 -19.87 25.24
C LYS A 478 24.35 -20.18 23.76
N GLY A 479 23.24 -20.17 23.01
CA GLY A 479 23.27 -20.36 21.58
C GLY A 479 23.96 -19.20 20.84
N VAL A 480 24.59 -19.49 19.70
CA VAL A 480 25.07 -18.47 18.75
C VAL A 480 24.22 -18.51 17.49
N GLY A 481 23.59 -17.40 17.16
CA GLY A 481 22.82 -17.27 15.91
C GLY A 481 22.81 -15.87 15.34
N THR A 482 22.22 -15.74 14.16
CA THR A 482 22.12 -14.47 13.44
C THR A 482 20.68 -14.04 13.26
N LEU A 483 20.43 -12.76 13.53
CA LEU A 483 19.18 -12.07 13.23
C LEU A 483 19.37 -11.25 11.94
N LEU A 484 18.33 -11.17 11.08
CA LEU A 484 18.30 -10.19 10.00
C LEU A 484 17.97 -8.81 10.58
N SER A 485 18.86 -7.85 10.41
CA SER A 485 18.70 -6.47 10.87
C SER A 485 18.45 -5.56 9.66
N VAL A 486 17.31 -4.88 9.67
CA VAL A 486 16.92 -3.93 8.63
C VAL A 486 17.09 -2.52 9.19
N THR A 487 18.02 -1.76 8.62
CA THR A 487 18.40 -0.43 9.12
C THR A 487 18.28 0.62 8.03
N ALA A 488 18.21 1.91 8.36
CA ALA A 488 18.24 3.00 7.39
C ALA A 488 19.64 3.67 7.34
N SER A 489 20.14 3.96 6.15
CA SER A 489 21.49 4.49 5.95
C SER A 489 21.59 5.99 6.26
N LEU A 490 22.30 6.36 7.32
CA LEU A 490 22.59 7.77 7.63
C LEU A 490 23.40 8.45 6.52
N LYS A 491 24.31 7.73 5.86
CA LYS A 491 25.11 8.25 4.72
C LYS A 491 24.22 8.62 3.53
N GLN A 492 23.25 7.76 3.20
CA GLN A 492 22.29 7.99 2.12
C GLN A 492 21.31 9.12 2.48
N CYS A 493 20.81 9.16 3.72
CA CYS A 493 19.99 10.25 4.23
C CYS A 493 20.71 11.62 4.11
N ILE A 494 22.01 11.68 4.39
CA ILE A 494 22.85 12.87 4.15
C ILE A 494 22.98 13.20 2.65
N LYS A 495 23.17 12.21 1.77
CA LYS A 495 23.18 12.38 0.29
C LYS A 495 21.88 13.05 -0.20
N GLN A 496 20.72 12.54 0.23
CA GLN A 496 19.42 13.08 -0.17
C GLN A 496 19.18 14.49 0.41
N PHE A 497 19.53 14.76 1.68
CA PHE A 497 19.41 16.12 2.24
C PHE A 497 20.37 17.15 1.59
N ARG A 498 21.51 16.71 1.02
CA ARG A 498 22.37 17.54 0.17
C ARG A 498 21.72 17.82 -1.20
N LYS A 499 21.19 16.80 -1.88
CA LYS A 499 20.40 16.92 -3.14
C LYS A 499 19.24 17.90 -3.00
N LEU A 500 18.56 17.89 -1.85
CA LEU A 500 17.46 18.79 -1.48
C LEU A 500 17.90 20.17 -0.96
N ASN A 501 19.20 20.48 -0.94
CA ASN A 501 19.79 21.75 -0.48
C ASN A 501 19.51 22.11 1.01
N PHE A 502 19.19 21.12 1.86
CA PHE A 502 19.04 21.32 3.32
C PHE A 502 20.36 21.25 4.08
N LEU A 503 21.46 20.86 3.43
CA LEU A 503 22.79 20.67 4.03
C LEU A 503 23.87 21.44 3.24
N LYS A 504 24.96 21.81 3.93
CA LYS A 504 26.18 22.38 3.32
C LYS A 504 27.43 21.69 3.85
N GLY A 505 28.35 21.38 2.96
CA GLY A 505 29.66 20.80 3.28
C GLY A 505 29.67 19.27 3.28
N ASP A 506 30.85 18.71 3.00
CA ASP A 506 31.05 17.27 2.81
C ASP A 506 31.36 16.50 4.10
N ARG A 507 31.98 17.16 5.08
CA ARG A 507 32.34 16.57 6.38
C ARG A 507 31.18 16.66 7.38
N ASP A 508 30.84 17.88 7.83
CA ASP A 508 29.82 18.10 8.86
C ASP A 508 28.43 18.46 8.28
N PRO A 509 27.33 17.91 8.82
CA PRO A 509 25.98 18.18 8.34
C PRO A 509 25.39 19.48 8.93
N ASP A 510 25.92 20.65 8.50
CA ASP A 510 25.34 21.95 8.90
C ASP A 510 24.06 22.30 8.11
N PRO A 511 22.90 22.48 8.78
CA PRO A 511 21.63 22.75 8.10
C PRO A 511 21.62 24.08 7.35
N GLN A 512 21.05 24.15 6.14
CA GLN A 512 20.85 25.38 5.39
C GLN A 512 19.43 25.94 5.54
N PRO A 513 19.25 27.28 5.53
CA PRO A 513 17.93 27.91 5.61
C PRO A 513 17.06 27.59 4.40
N CYS A 514 15.85 27.06 4.62
CA CYS A 514 14.88 26.78 3.55
C CYS A 514 14.23 28.07 3.01
N PHE A 515 14.99 28.88 2.25
CA PHE A 515 14.51 30.17 1.71
C PHE A 515 13.31 30.05 0.77
N ARG A 516 13.02 28.86 0.22
CA ARG A 516 11.82 28.61 -0.58
C ARG A 516 10.52 28.90 0.19
N MET A 517 10.53 28.75 1.52
CA MET A 517 9.41 29.07 2.41
C MET A 517 9.49 30.44 3.09
N PHE A 518 10.45 31.31 2.74
CA PHE A 518 10.72 32.57 3.45
C PHE A 518 9.50 33.50 3.64
N HIS A 519 8.54 33.45 2.70
CA HIS A 519 7.33 34.29 2.75
C HIS A 519 6.14 33.64 3.48
N ALA A 520 6.13 32.32 3.71
CA ALA A 520 5.00 31.62 4.35
C ALA A 520 4.88 31.96 5.85
N THR A 521 3.71 31.76 6.46
CA THR A 521 3.47 31.99 7.90
C THR A 521 4.31 31.03 8.77
N GLN A 522 4.51 31.33 10.06
CA GLN A 522 5.23 30.42 10.97
C GLN A 522 4.45 29.11 11.17
N ALA A 523 3.12 29.20 11.31
CA ALA A 523 2.23 28.05 11.41
C ALA A 523 2.30 27.15 10.16
N HIS A 524 1.94 27.67 8.97
CA HIS A 524 2.08 26.94 7.70
C HIS A 524 3.48 26.32 7.48
N THR A 525 4.54 27.06 7.81
CA THR A 525 5.92 26.57 7.65
C THR A 525 6.24 25.41 8.60
N ASN A 526 5.81 25.49 9.87
CA ASN A 526 5.91 24.37 10.80
C ASN A 526 5.02 23.19 10.38
N ALA A 527 3.78 23.44 9.92
CA ALA A 527 2.82 22.41 9.53
C ALA A 527 3.31 21.58 8.33
N GLN A 528 3.86 22.24 7.30
CA GLN A 528 4.50 21.57 6.15
C GLN A 528 5.68 20.68 6.62
N MET A 529 6.55 21.22 7.47
CA MET A 529 7.72 20.46 7.97
C MET A 529 7.34 19.35 8.95
N ASN A 530 6.25 19.50 9.71
CA ASN A 530 5.64 18.44 10.51
C ASN A 530 5.10 17.33 9.62
N LYS A 531 4.35 17.66 8.55
CA LYS A 531 3.85 16.64 7.61
C LYS A 531 4.99 15.88 6.95
N PHE A 532 6.06 16.56 6.52
CA PHE A 532 7.27 15.88 6.04
C PHE A 532 7.89 14.97 7.11
N LEU A 533 8.03 15.44 8.35
CA LEU A 533 8.56 14.63 9.47
C LEU A 533 7.70 13.40 9.78
N SER A 534 6.37 13.51 9.79
CA SER A 534 5.47 12.37 10.00
C SER A 534 5.62 11.34 8.87
N THR A 535 5.70 11.77 7.61
CA THR A 535 5.95 10.86 6.47
C THR A 535 7.32 10.19 6.57
N MET A 536 8.36 10.91 7.00
CA MET A 536 9.70 10.36 7.27
C MET A 536 9.75 9.37 8.45
N VAL A 537 8.88 9.56 9.45
CA VAL A 537 8.71 8.61 10.57
C VAL A 537 8.06 7.33 10.09
N GLU A 538 7.03 7.42 9.24
CA GLU A 538 6.34 6.25 8.70
C GLU A 538 7.18 5.50 7.66
N TRP A 539 7.92 6.20 6.80
CA TRP A 539 8.85 5.58 5.83
C TRP A 539 9.89 4.68 6.50
N TYR A 540 10.45 5.12 7.63
CA TYR A 540 11.40 4.35 8.42
C TYR A 540 10.73 3.54 9.56
N ARG A 541 9.48 3.08 9.38
CA ARG A 541 8.73 2.31 10.38
C ARG A 541 9.38 0.97 10.75
N TYR A 542 9.94 0.27 9.76
CA TYR A 542 10.50 -1.08 9.90
C TYR A 542 12.02 -1.11 10.12
N ALA A 543 12.65 0.06 10.29
CA ALA A 543 14.09 0.20 10.50
C ALA A 543 14.47 0.13 11.99
N ASP A 544 15.38 -0.78 12.37
CA ASP A 544 15.84 -0.98 13.76
C ASP A 544 16.47 0.29 14.37
N ASN A 545 17.01 1.17 13.52
CA ASN A 545 17.65 2.43 13.92
C ASN A 545 16.75 3.67 13.75
N ARG A 546 15.42 3.51 13.52
CA ARG A 546 14.50 4.64 13.19
C ARG A 546 14.61 5.82 14.14
N LYS A 547 14.73 5.58 15.46
CA LYS A 547 14.88 6.64 16.48
C LYS A 547 16.12 7.52 16.25
N LYS A 548 17.21 6.97 15.71
CA LYS A 548 18.43 7.74 15.39
C LYS A 548 18.24 8.56 14.11
N ILE A 549 17.70 7.95 13.05
CA ILE A 549 17.51 8.60 11.75
C ILE A 549 16.45 9.70 11.81
N VAL A 550 15.28 9.45 12.39
CA VAL A 550 14.23 10.47 12.57
C VAL A 550 14.73 11.66 13.41
N ASN A 551 15.49 11.40 14.48
CA ASN A 551 16.07 12.47 15.31
C ASN A 551 17.12 13.28 14.54
N PHE A 552 17.87 12.66 13.62
CA PHE A 552 18.73 13.38 12.67
C PHE A 552 17.91 14.26 11.71
N CYS A 553 16.86 13.72 11.07
CA CYS A 553 15.95 14.49 10.21
C CYS A 553 15.34 15.70 10.95
N SER A 554 14.80 15.48 12.16
CA SER A 554 14.27 16.55 13.01
C SER A 554 15.33 17.56 13.43
N TYR A 555 16.57 17.12 13.70
CA TYR A 555 17.69 18.02 13.97
C TYR A 555 17.99 18.94 12.77
N ILE A 556 18.06 18.38 11.54
CA ILE A 556 18.33 19.14 10.31
C ILE A 556 17.21 20.13 10.02
N LEU A 557 15.95 19.69 9.99
CA LEU A 557 14.81 20.54 9.62
C LEU A 557 14.58 21.66 10.64
N ARG A 558 14.65 21.37 11.94
CA ARG A 558 14.60 22.37 13.01
C ARG A 558 15.76 23.37 12.91
N GLY A 559 16.95 22.92 12.50
CA GLY A 559 18.10 23.78 12.24
C GLY A 559 17.92 24.69 11.02
N SER A 560 17.38 24.13 9.92
CA SER A 560 17.01 24.85 8.70
C SER A 560 15.97 25.94 8.99
N LEU A 561 14.87 25.59 9.67
CA LEU A 561 13.83 26.53 10.06
C LEU A 561 14.34 27.59 11.04
N ALA A 562 15.21 27.24 11.99
CA ALA A 562 15.80 28.24 12.87
C ALA A 562 16.67 29.25 12.10
N LYS A 563 17.42 28.83 11.07
CA LYS A 563 18.17 29.77 10.21
C LYS A 563 17.23 30.58 9.29
N LEU A 564 16.16 29.96 8.78
CA LEU A 564 15.13 30.64 7.99
C LEU A 564 14.46 31.76 8.79
N TYR A 565 13.98 31.44 9.99
CA TYR A 565 13.34 32.40 10.88
C TYR A 565 14.32 33.44 11.43
N ALA A 566 15.60 33.09 11.65
CA ALA A 566 16.65 34.06 11.97
C ALA A 566 16.74 35.17 10.93
N ALA A 567 16.82 34.80 9.64
CA ALA A 567 16.80 35.77 8.53
C ALA A 567 15.47 36.53 8.46
N LYS A 568 14.34 35.81 8.50
CA LYS A 568 12.98 36.38 8.31
C LYS A 568 12.59 37.41 9.37
N TYR A 569 12.92 37.15 10.64
CA TYR A 569 12.59 38.03 11.78
C TYR A 569 13.78 38.90 12.23
N LYS A 570 14.85 38.99 11.43
CA LYS A 570 16.08 39.76 11.71
C LYS A 570 16.75 39.39 13.06
N LEU A 571 16.65 38.13 13.48
CA LEU A 571 17.26 37.62 14.73
C LEU A 571 18.69 37.14 14.44
N ARG A 572 19.70 37.74 15.08
CA ARG A 572 21.13 37.53 14.76
C ARG A 572 21.65 36.09 14.87
N SER A 573 20.95 35.14 15.51
CA SER A 573 21.44 33.76 15.65
C SER A 573 20.33 32.72 15.89
N ARG A 574 20.61 31.45 15.54
CA ARG A 574 19.74 30.30 15.84
C ARG A 574 19.42 30.17 17.33
N ALA A 575 20.35 30.56 18.20
CA ALA A 575 20.15 30.53 19.65
C ALA A 575 19.10 31.55 20.12
N LYS A 576 19.09 32.77 19.55
CA LYS A 576 18.05 33.77 19.85
C LYS A 576 16.67 33.30 19.35
N VAL A 577 16.61 32.60 18.23
CA VAL A 577 15.37 31.96 17.73
C VAL A 577 14.85 30.94 18.75
N TYR A 578 15.66 29.99 19.23
CA TYR A 578 15.20 29.00 20.22
C TYR A 578 14.88 29.60 21.60
N LYS A 579 15.50 30.72 21.99
CA LYS A 579 15.16 31.43 23.25
C LYS A 579 13.74 32.03 23.22
N ILE A 580 13.31 32.57 22.08
CA ILE A 580 11.98 33.16 21.90
C ILE A 580 10.96 32.07 21.53
N GLY A 581 11.21 31.36 20.43
CA GLY A 581 10.28 30.41 19.81
C GLY A 581 10.14 29.07 20.52
N SER A 582 10.87 28.85 21.61
CA SER A 582 11.14 27.54 22.23
C SER A 582 12.03 26.61 21.39
N ARG A 583 12.47 25.49 21.99
CA ARG A 583 13.26 24.44 21.31
C ARG A 583 12.51 23.76 20.15
N ASN A 584 11.17 23.74 20.16
CA ASN A 584 10.34 23.19 19.10
C ASN A 584 9.64 24.25 18.21
N LEU A 585 10.03 25.53 18.30
CA LEU A 585 9.54 26.61 17.42
C LEU A 585 8.01 26.83 17.47
N SER A 586 7.36 26.44 18.57
CA SER A 586 5.92 26.58 18.80
C SER A 586 5.49 27.97 19.26
N ARG A 587 6.38 28.74 19.91
CA ARG A 587 6.05 30.11 20.33
C ARG A 587 6.19 31.07 19.14
N PRO A 588 5.31 32.09 19.01
CA PRO A 588 5.42 33.08 17.94
C PRO A 588 6.75 33.83 18.04
N LEU A 589 7.54 33.82 16.95
CA LEU A 589 8.88 34.40 16.93
C LEU A 589 8.92 35.93 16.79
N LYS A 590 7.75 36.56 16.72
CA LYS A 590 7.58 38.01 16.66
C LYS A 590 6.71 38.48 17.82
N GLU A 591 7.37 38.85 18.91
CA GLU A 591 6.78 39.79 19.86
C GLU A 591 6.54 41.12 19.13
N ARG A 592 5.27 41.44 18.84
CA ARG A 592 4.86 42.84 18.80
C ARG A 592 4.63 43.26 20.25
N LYS A 593 5.22 44.38 20.69
CA LYS A 593 4.61 45.17 21.77
C LYS A 593 3.18 45.50 21.30
N GLY A 594 2.17 45.05 22.05
CA GLY A 594 0.80 45.00 21.55
C GLY A 594 0.58 43.90 20.51
N ALA A 595 0.48 42.65 20.96
CA ALA A 595 -0.41 41.71 20.28
C ALA A 595 -1.84 42.10 20.70
N SER A 596 -2.66 42.58 19.75
CA SER A 596 -4.04 42.98 20.04
C SER A 596 -4.84 41.76 20.54
N PRO A 597 -5.82 41.95 21.46
CA PRO A 597 -6.75 40.88 21.86
C PRO A 597 -7.40 40.21 20.65
N GLU A 598 -7.63 40.98 19.60
CA GLU A 598 -8.04 40.57 18.26
C GLU A 598 -7.27 39.36 17.69
N TYR A 599 -5.93 39.26 17.77
CA TYR A 599 -5.24 38.06 17.25
C TYR A 599 -5.50 36.80 18.11
N HIS A 600 -5.66 36.98 19.42
CA HIS A 600 -6.07 35.89 20.31
C HIS A 600 -7.54 35.50 20.09
N ASN A 601 -8.40 36.47 19.76
CA ASN A 601 -9.77 36.25 19.34
C ASN A 601 -9.83 35.56 17.97
N LEU A 602 -8.99 35.91 16.98
CA LEU A 602 -8.91 35.22 15.69
C LEU A 602 -8.49 33.76 15.86
N LEU A 603 -7.54 33.46 16.76
CA LEU A 603 -7.22 32.08 17.15
C LEU A 603 -8.43 31.38 17.81
N ARG A 604 -9.10 32.03 18.76
CA ARG A 604 -10.29 31.51 19.46
C ARG A 604 -11.51 31.29 18.55
N MET A 605 -11.61 32.07 17.48
CA MET A 605 -12.65 32.00 16.43
C MET A 605 -12.26 31.07 15.27
N GLY A 606 -11.08 30.44 15.29
CA GLY A 606 -10.60 29.54 14.24
C GLY A 606 -10.15 30.23 12.94
N LEU A 607 -10.06 31.56 12.92
CA LEU A 607 -9.68 32.39 11.77
C LEU A 607 -8.16 32.57 11.62
N ALA A 608 -7.36 32.04 12.54
CA ALA A 608 -5.90 32.01 12.47
C ALA A 608 -5.35 30.60 12.76
N GLU A 609 -4.33 30.19 12.00
CA GLU A 609 -3.63 28.91 12.22
C GLU A 609 -2.90 28.89 13.58
N SER A 610 -3.02 27.78 14.32
CA SER A 610 -2.17 27.51 15.49
C SER A 610 -0.71 27.33 15.07
N ILE A 611 0.23 27.84 15.88
CA ILE A 611 1.66 27.58 15.66
C ILE A 611 2.03 26.24 16.30
N ASP A 612 1.68 25.17 15.60
CA ASP A 612 2.06 23.83 15.97
C ASP A 612 3.59 23.72 16.06
N GLY A 613 4.09 23.17 17.16
CA GLY A 613 5.52 22.95 17.35
C GLY A 613 6.04 21.82 16.47
N LEU A 614 7.34 21.85 16.15
CA LEU A 614 7.98 20.74 15.45
C LEU A 614 7.91 19.45 16.26
N GLN A 615 7.46 18.38 15.61
CA GLN A 615 7.35 17.04 16.18
C GLN A 615 8.72 16.34 16.25
N TYR A 616 8.78 15.23 16.99
CA TYR A 616 9.93 14.32 17.06
C TYR A 616 11.27 14.97 17.51
N THR A 617 11.21 16.08 18.25
CA THR A 617 12.40 16.86 18.69
C THR A 617 13.23 16.21 19.81
N ARG A 618 12.82 15.02 20.26
CA ARG A 618 13.56 14.12 21.16
C ARG A 618 13.36 12.69 20.64
N MET A 619 14.36 11.82 20.79
CA MET A 619 14.28 10.40 20.42
C MET A 619 13.15 9.64 21.13
N SER A 620 12.74 10.08 22.32
CA SER A 620 11.62 9.50 23.09
C SER A 620 10.23 9.79 22.50
N LEU A 621 10.12 10.76 21.59
CA LEU A 621 8.88 11.06 20.86
C LEU A 621 8.76 10.29 19.54
N VAL A 622 9.81 9.55 19.15
CA VAL A 622 9.81 8.71 17.95
C VAL A 622 9.30 7.32 18.33
N PRO A 623 8.26 6.80 17.65
CA PRO A 623 7.73 5.46 17.93
C PRO A 623 8.79 4.34 17.82
N GLU A 624 8.57 3.26 18.56
CA GLU A 624 9.37 2.03 18.54
C GLU A 624 9.36 1.40 17.13
N THR A 625 10.39 0.62 16.76
CA THR A 625 10.40 -0.09 15.46
C THR A 625 9.30 -1.15 15.42
N ASP A 626 8.60 -1.23 14.29
CA ASP A 626 7.52 -2.21 14.10
C ASP A 626 8.11 -3.57 13.69
N TYR A 627 8.07 -4.53 14.63
CA TYR A 627 8.48 -5.92 14.43
C TYR A 627 7.28 -6.87 14.22
N SER A 628 6.08 -6.35 13.90
CA SER A 628 4.88 -7.18 13.78
C SER A 628 5.03 -8.24 12.68
N PRO A 629 4.96 -9.55 13.01
CA PRO A 629 5.26 -10.62 12.07
C PRO A 629 4.27 -10.62 10.90
N PHE A 630 4.80 -10.80 9.70
CA PHE A 630 4.03 -10.83 8.45
C PHE A 630 3.68 -12.28 8.09
N PRO A 631 2.48 -12.62 7.59
CA PRO A 631 2.16 -14.00 7.19
C PRO A 631 3.10 -14.53 6.09
N VAL A 632 3.37 -15.85 6.08
CA VAL A 632 4.27 -16.49 5.09
C VAL A 632 3.76 -16.25 3.67
N ASN A 633 2.49 -16.61 3.45
CA ASN A 633 1.79 -16.47 2.18
C ASN A 633 0.86 -15.24 2.21
N TRP A 634 1.37 -14.10 2.69
CA TRP A 634 0.58 -12.86 2.76
C TRP A 634 0.12 -12.40 1.38
N ARG A 635 -1.17 -12.04 1.31
CA ARG A 635 -1.78 -11.29 0.22
C ARG A 635 -2.44 -10.02 0.77
N PRO A 636 -2.59 -8.94 -0.02
CA PRO A 636 -3.37 -7.78 0.35
C PRO A 636 -4.78 -8.12 0.84
N ASP A 637 -5.31 -7.29 1.75
CA ASP A 637 -6.59 -7.53 2.41
C ASP A 637 -7.76 -7.65 1.41
N HIS A 638 -7.72 -6.89 0.29
CA HIS A 638 -8.73 -6.96 -0.77
C HIS A 638 -8.71 -8.29 -1.53
N GLU A 639 -7.54 -8.90 -1.77
CA GLU A 639 -7.45 -10.25 -2.35
C GLU A 639 -7.97 -11.29 -1.38
N ASN A 640 -7.68 -11.16 -0.09
CA ASN A 640 -8.21 -12.07 0.93
C ASN A 640 -9.74 -12.02 0.95
N SER A 641 -10.34 -10.83 0.90
CA SER A 641 -11.80 -10.66 0.82
C SER A 641 -12.40 -11.19 -0.49
N LEU A 642 -11.72 -11.03 -1.63
CA LEU A 642 -12.17 -11.61 -2.92
C LEU A 642 -12.13 -13.14 -2.88
N LEU A 643 -11.06 -13.74 -2.36
CA LEU A 643 -10.89 -15.19 -2.24
C LEU A 643 -11.84 -15.79 -1.19
N GLU A 644 -12.13 -15.07 -0.11
CA GLU A 644 -13.15 -15.43 0.87
C GLU A 644 -14.55 -15.37 0.26
N TYR A 645 -14.88 -14.32 -0.50
CA TYR A 645 -16.15 -14.22 -1.23
C TYR A 645 -16.32 -15.35 -2.27
N ILE A 646 -15.29 -15.62 -3.09
CA ILE A 646 -15.32 -16.72 -4.07
C ILE A 646 -15.47 -18.07 -3.36
N ARG A 647 -14.83 -18.27 -2.20
CA ARG A 647 -15.00 -19.46 -1.37
C ARG A 647 -16.41 -19.57 -0.77
N LEU A 648 -17.11 -18.47 -0.50
CA LEU A 648 -18.47 -18.47 0.03
C LEU A 648 -19.56 -18.55 -1.05
N ASP A 649 -19.24 -18.25 -2.31
CA ASP A 649 -20.13 -18.38 -3.47
C ASP A 649 -20.11 -19.80 -4.08
N ASP A 650 -19.08 -20.60 -3.80
CA ASP A 650 -19.02 -22.01 -4.24
C ASP A 650 -20.14 -22.84 -3.57
N PRO A 651 -21.08 -23.44 -4.34
CA PRO A 651 -22.16 -24.24 -3.77
C PRO A 651 -21.65 -25.43 -2.95
N LYS A 652 -20.45 -25.97 -3.25
CA LYS A 652 -19.88 -27.11 -2.53
C LYS A 652 -19.44 -26.75 -1.12
N THR A 653 -18.86 -25.55 -0.92
CA THR A 653 -18.45 -25.09 0.42
C THR A 653 -19.66 -24.70 1.25
N LEU A 654 -20.69 -24.10 0.63
CA LEU A 654 -21.98 -23.83 1.26
C LEU A 654 -22.68 -25.12 1.70
N GLU A 655 -22.63 -26.17 0.89
CA GLU A 655 -23.17 -27.48 1.26
C GLU A 655 -22.37 -28.14 2.39
N GLN A 656 -21.03 -28.13 2.32
CA GLN A 656 -20.17 -28.60 3.41
C GLN A 656 -20.40 -27.83 4.73
N GLN A 657 -20.56 -26.51 4.68
CA GLN A 657 -20.92 -25.69 5.84
C GLN A 657 -22.30 -26.05 6.38
N ARG A 658 -23.29 -26.27 5.50
CA ARG A 658 -24.64 -26.73 5.91
C ARG A 658 -24.60 -28.11 6.56
N SER A 659 -23.78 -29.04 6.07
CA SER A 659 -23.60 -30.36 6.69
C SER A 659 -22.93 -30.24 8.06
N ARG A 660 -21.83 -29.50 8.20
CA ARG A 660 -21.22 -29.24 9.52
C ARG A 660 -22.16 -28.56 10.50
N ILE A 661 -22.96 -27.58 10.05
CA ILE A 661 -23.97 -26.93 10.91
C ILE A 661 -25.09 -27.90 11.35
N ARG A 662 -25.36 -28.99 10.61
CA ARG A 662 -26.26 -30.08 11.02
C ARG A 662 -25.58 -31.10 11.94
N GLU A 663 -24.30 -31.38 11.73
CA GLU A 663 -23.50 -32.38 12.47
C GLU A 663 -23.01 -31.85 13.82
N GLU A 664 -22.46 -30.63 13.85
CA GLU A 664 -21.87 -29.96 15.02
C GLU A 664 -22.89 -29.12 15.79
N GLY A 665 -23.97 -28.68 15.12
CA GLY A 665 -24.97 -27.77 15.65
C GLY A 665 -24.51 -26.30 15.76
N LEU A 666 -25.45 -25.40 16.05
CA LEU A 666 -25.14 -23.98 16.31
C LEU A 666 -24.75 -23.76 17.77
N ILE A 667 -23.52 -24.17 18.13
CA ILE A 667 -22.91 -23.92 19.44
C ILE A 667 -22.73 -22.40 19.63
N SER A 668 -23.22 -21.81 20.73
CA SER A 668 -22.99 -20.38 20.98
C SER A 668 -21.55 -20.13 21.43
N PRO A 669 -20.99 -18.91 21.25
CA PRO A 669 -19.67 -18.57 21.75
C PRO A 669 -19.51 -18.76 23.27
N GLN A 670 -20.60 -18.65 24.03
CA GLN A 670 -20.62 -18.94 25.47
C GLN A 670 -20.50 -20.44 25.76
N ASP A 671 -21.20 -21.28 24.99
CA ASP A 671 -21.17 -22.73 25.17
C ASP A 671 -19.83 -23.32 24.74
N TYR A 672 -19.26 -22.81 23.64
CA TYR A 672 -17.92 -23.18 23.18
C TYR A 672 -16.83 -22.85 24.20
N ILE A 673 -16.89 -21.65 24.80
CA ILE A 673 -15.98 -21.27 25.91
C ILE A 673 -16.21 -22.16 27.13
N SER A 674 -17.46 -22.49 27.46
CA SER A 674 -17.80 -23.35 28.60
C SER A 674 -17.28 -24.78 28.40
N MET A 675 -17.40 -25.33 27.18
CA MET A 675 -16.84 -26.61 26.77
C MET A 675 -15.31 -26.62 26.83
N LEU A 676 -14.63 -25.58 26.33
CA LEU A 676 -13.17 -25.45 26.45
C LEU A 676 -12.71 -25.39 27.90
N VAL A 677 -13.38 -24.62 28.76
CA VAL A 677 -13.07 -24.53 30.19
C VAL A 677 -13.33 -25.87 30.90
N TRP A 678 -14.39 -26.58 30.53
CA TRP A 678 -14.70 -27.92 31.06
C TRP A 678 -13.65 -28.95 30.66
N ASN A 679 -13.27 -28.99 29.38
CA ASN A 679 -12.24 -29.91 28.87
C ASN A 679 -10.87 -29.60 29.48
N TYR A 680 -10.50 -28.32 29.63
CA TYR A 680 -9.27 -27.91 30.32
C TYR A 680 -9.29 -28.34 31.80
N LYS A 681 -10.41 -28.16 32.49
CA LYS A 681 -10.59 -28.59 33.89
C LYS A 681 -10.49 -30.12 34.05
N ARG A 682 -10.93 -30.88 33.06
CA ARG A 682 -10.97 -32.36 33.09
C ARG A 682 -9.65 -33.01 32.68
N ASN A 683 -8.99 -32.46 31.66
CA ASN A 683 -7.84 -33.09 30.98
C ASN A 683 -6.51 -32.33 31.18
N SER A 684 -6.52 -31.22 31.93
CA SER A 684 -5.38 -30.30 32.20
C SER A 684 -4.61 -29.77 30.98
N ILE A 685 -5.13 -30.00 29.77
CA ILE A 685 -4.59 -29.56 28.47
C ILE A 685 -5.74 -28.92 27.68
N ALA A 686 -5.45 -27.83 26.96
CA ALA A 686 -6.39 -27.19 26.05
C ALA A 686 -6.49 -28.02 24.74
N MET A 687 -7.43 -28.97 24.69
CA MET A 687 -7.78 -29.67 23.45
C MET A 687 -8.81 -28.87 22.64
N ASP A 688 -8.44 -28.54 21.40
CA ASP A 688 -9.33 -27.99 20.36
C ASP A 688 -10.07 -29.11 19.61
N GLN A 689 -11.21 -28.83 18.96
CA GLN A 689 -12.09 -29.85 18.35
C GLN A 689 -11.38 -30.77 17.34
N LEU A 690 -10.41 -30.23 16.58
CA LEU A 690 -9.58 -30.98 15.64
C LEU A 690 -8.78 -32.13 16.29
N SER A 691 -8.53 -32.07 17.60
CA SER A 691 -7.80 -33.09 18.37
C SER A 691 -8.59 -34.39 18.48
N LEU A 692 -9.89 -34.29 18.77
CA LEU A 692 -10.79 -35.42 19.01
C LEU A 692 -11.06 -36.23 17.75
N LEU A 693 -11.14 -35.57 16.60
CA LEU A 693 -11.40 -36.21 15.31
C LEU A 693 -10.23 -37.10 14.85
N ARG A 694 -8.97 -36.75 15.16
CA ARG A 694 -7.81 -37.60 14.85
C ARG A 694 -7.70 -38.86 15.71
N SER A 695 -8.27 -38.86 16.92
CA SER A 695 -8.38 -40.09 17.73
C SER A 695 -9.48 -41.04 17.25
N GLY A 696 -10.55 -40.51 16.64
CA GLY A 696 -11.74 -41.31 16.28
C GLY A 696 -11.54 -42.34 15.17
N SER A 697 -10.53 -42.19 14.29
CA SER A 697 -10.36 -43.06 13.12
C SER A 697 -9.64 -44.39 13.38
N ASN A 698 -8.97 -44.55 14.54
CA ASN A 698 -8.02 -45.64 14.78
C ASN A 698 -8.43 -46.60 15.92
N VAL A 699 -9.63 -46.47 16.50
CA VAL A 699 -10.05 -47.26 17.68
C VAL A 699 -10.60 -48.65 17.31
N ASN A 700 -11.16 -48.82 16.11
CA ASN A 700 -11.95 -50.01 15.75
C ASN A 700 -11.18 -51.34 15.60
N GLU A 701 -9.84 -51.33 15.66
CA GLU A 701 -9.03 -52.56 15.62
C GLU A 701 -8.52 -52.99 17.01
N SER A 702 -8.27 -52.04 17.93
CA SER A 702 -7.64 -52.34 19.23
C SER A 702 -8.62 -52.94 20.27
N GLU A 703 -9.91 -52.62 20.21
CA GLU A 703 -10.89 -53.12 21.18
C GLU A 703 -11.14 -54.65 21.07
N LYS A 704 -10.84 -55.27 19.92
CA LYS A 704 -11.04 -56.71 19.71
C LYS A 704 -9.98 -57.61 20.36
N GLN A 705 -8.82 -57.08 20.78
CA GLN A 705 -7.78 -57.88 21.45
C GLN A 705 -7.89 -57.89 22.98
N LEU A 706 -8.64 -56.95 23.59
CA LEU A 706 -8.69 -56.79 25.05
C LEU A 706 -9.84 -57.55 25.76
N GLN A 707 -10.76 -58.17 25.03
CA GLN A 707 -11.89 -58.93 25.61
C GLN A 707 -11.63 -60.44 25.76
N LEU A 708 -10.46 -60.95 25.35
CA LEU A 708 -10.14 -62.39 25.33
C LEU A 708 -9.24 -62.88 26.47
N SER A 709 -8.85 -62.02 27.41
CA SER A 709 -7.81 -62.32 28.42
C SER A 709 -8.20 -62.03 29.88
N ILE A 710 -9.49 -61.91 30.18
CA ILE A 710 -10.00 -61.55 31.53
C ILE A 710 -10.69 -62.73 32.25
N ASN A 711 -10.92 -63.86 31.57
CA ASN A 711 -11.47 -65.07 32.16
C ASN A 711 -10.41 -66.19 32.22
N ASN A 712 -9.52 -66.16 33.23
CA ASN A 712 -9.11 -67.39 33.93
C ASN A 712 -8.45 -67.16 35.29
N GLU A 713 -8.76 -68.08 36.21
CA GLU A 713 -7.98 -68.53 37.38
C GLU A 713 -7.66 -67.56 38.54
N ASN A 714 -8.31 -67.84 39.68
CA ASN A 714 -7.84 -67.46 41.03
C ASN A 714 -6.66 -68.34 41.45
N SER A 715 -5.69 -67.83 42.23
CA SER A 715 -5.09 -68.61 43.35
C SER A 715 -4.12 -67.84 44.28
N VAL A 716 -4.29 -68.08 45.60
CA VAL A 716 -3.24 -68.31 46.63
C VAL A 716 -2.25 -67.19 47.05
N GLN A 717 -2.58 -66.58 48.21
CA GLN A 717 -1.77 -66.38 49.45
C GLN A 717 -0.36 -65.71 49.48
N ARG A 718 -0.21 -64.87 50.54
CA ARG A 718 1.03 -64.54 51.33
C ARG A 718 2.12 -63.71 50.60
N SER A 719 2.96 -62.93 51.29
CA SER A 719 3.22 -62.80 52.75
C SER A 719 3.38 -61.33 53.21
N GLU A 720 3.28 -61.14 54.55
CA GLU A 720 4.26 -60.50 55.46
C GLU A 720 5.54 -59.83 54.84
N GLU A 721 6.15 -58.76 55.39
CA GLU A 721 5.97 -57.99 56.64
C GLU A 721 6.79 -56.65 56.60
N GLU A 722 6.48 -55.70 57.50
CA GLU A 722 7.39 -54.77 58.25
C GLU A 722 8.41 -53.83 57.51
N GLU A 723 8.86 -52.68 58.05
CA GLU A 723 8.64 -52.03 59.37
C GLU A 723 8.66 -50.47 59.32
N GLN A 724 8.57 -49.86 60.52
CA GLN A 724 8.48 -48.44 60.95
C GLN A 724 9.68 -47.54 60.54
N HIS A 725 9.87 -46.24 60.87
CA HIS A 725 9.37 -45.21 61.84
C HIS A 725 9.52 -43.82 61.10
N GLU A 726 8.91 -42.65 61.40
CA GLU A 726 7.85 -42.20 62.32
C GLU A 726 7.40 -40.73 61.97
N ALA A 727 6.51 -40.15 62.80
CA ALA A 727 6.44 -38.74 63.23
C ALA A 727 6.35 -37.58 62.22
N PHE A 728 5.11 -37.13 62.04
CA PHE A 728 4.68 -35.72 62.02
C PHE A 728 5.62 -34.68 62.67
N LYS A 729 5.73 -33.49 62.06
CA LYS A 729 5.33 -32.24 62.75
C LYS A 729 4.96 -31.09 61.81
N VAL A 730 4.13 -30.19 62.33
CA VAL A 730 3.56 -29.01 61.65
C VAL A 730 4.35 -27.75 62.00
N ALA A 731 4.62 -26.88 61.02
CA ALA A 731 4.81 -25.44 61.23
C ALA A 731 4.61 -24.63 59.92
N GLN A 732 4.19 -23.37 60.10
CA GLN A 732 4.01 -22.34 59.06
C GLN A 732 5.37 -22.00 58.39
N ILE A 733 5.43 -21.56 57.12
CA ILE A 733 4.92 -20.28 56.58
C ILE A 733 4.54 -20.44 55.10
#